data_AF-A0A0U1NNT2-F1
#
_entry.id   AF-A0A0U1NNT2-F1
#
_cell.length_a   1.000
_cell.length_b   1.000
_cell.length_c   1.000
_cell.angle_alpha   90.00
_cell.angle_beta   90.00
_cell.angle_gamma   90.00
#
_symmetry.space_group_name_H-M   'P 1'
#
loop_
_entity.id
_entity.type
_entity.pdbx_description
1 polymer ?
#
loop_
_entity_poly.entity_id
_entity_poly.type
_entity_poly.pdbx_seq_one_letter_code
_entity_poly.pdbx_strand_id
1 'polypeptide(L)'
;MLRNITVIENVGRFAKALSTQNVRFEKCTLFYGENGWGKSTIADILRSLSRRDPEIIIGRKTLAGGPDQKISLQLDSGRANFERGSWSGTQNRVAVFDSLFVNENVYSGDTVSADHLRRQYGLVVGEKGVRLVRQIVALDEENTENNKTIRALEAELTAGIRGIGPATMSLPDFEALEQDPDIDTAIAKKQAEVSRAAKSKELKAAAGASAFPLPSEPATFEAVLNKTVEGIAADAVEAVRSHVAAHECEEPTEPGLETWVEQGLPFKAEDNCPFCGQELRDRSLLEAYSRFFSESYRQLAEDVQKLRRTCQRYSNGDFRNAAEQGSKSNEKQFEYWREAAGVDAPATIDLDAMILGIERAAAEMDSALQTKAANLTVALGMEQLGAAIDAWTSARAAIETANAALGEYNRKVDAVKDTVDAGQLDCLTNELKSLQARKHRFEAEVITKVTDLLMKRQRKGDIAKEKAKLRDELTAHGKTITESLGKTINSYLKRLNAGFRIDYKEPDYRGKEPTASYQILINEVPVPPRVSGDTTGAPSFRNTLSAGDKSVLALALFLAQCNADPDLSETIIVFDDPFTSLDNFRRQFTAIEIRRICDRSKQTIVLSHDKGFLRLLWDKIDQKLIRSFALQTGAPGVTTIAPYDIPGSTQPRYVTERMKIEEFIEGEPHELSYIRSRLRTVCEDFYRKADSGLFGEAATLDQIIRALNTANEDHPFKGALEGLRDINAYSRVENHAEINGDPYGDTNPDELRGFCSLVLGLTRGM
;
A
#
# COMPACT_ATOMS: atom_id res chain seq x y z
N MET A 1 7.36 38.99 32.47
CA MET A 1 7.88 38.39 33.72
C MET A 1 6.69 37.90 34.54
N LEU A 2 6.89 36.92 35.40
CA LEU A 2 5.98 36.60 36.50
C LEU A 2 6.15 37.70 37.56
N ARG A 3 5.06 38.31 38.00
CA ARG A 3 5.05 39.40 38.98
C ARG A 3 4.63 38.95 40.36
N ASN A 4 3.66 38.05 40.43
CA ASN A 4 3.15 37.53 41.70
C ASN A 4 2.48 36.17 41.49
N ILE A 5 2.54 35.31 42.51
CA ILE A 5 1.70 34.13 42.65
C ILE A 5 0.56 34.51 43.58
N THR A 6 -0.65 34.70 43.04
CA THR A 6 -1.80 35.17 43.83
C THR A 6 -2.34 34.07 44.73
N VAL A 7 -2.54 32.87 44.17
CA VAL A 7 -3.01 31.70 44.92
C VAL A 7 -2.57 30.41 44.23
N ILE A 8 -2.24 29.39 45.03
CA ILE A 8 -2.13 28.00 44.62
C ILE A 8 -2.94 27.16 45.63
N GLU A 9 -3.91 26.39 45.18
CA GLU A 9 -4.77 25.55 46.03
C GLU A 9 -4.82 24.12 45.50
N ASN A 10 -4.67 23.16 46.42
CA ASN A 10 -4.68 21.72 46.18
C ASN A 10 -3.67 21.22 45.13
N VAL A 11 -2.50 21.88 45.01
CA VAL A 11 -1.42 21.47 44.09
C VAL A 11 -0.16 21.10 44.86
N GLY A 12 0.26 19.85 44.73
CA GLY A 12 1.44 19.27 45.35
C GLY A 12 1.35 19.35 46.87
N ARG A 13 2.32 20.05 47.46
CA ARG A 13 2.40 20.29 48.91
C ARG A 13 1.55 21.47 49.37
N PHE A 14 0.98 22.24 48.45
CA PHE A 14 0.16 23.40 48.76
C PHE A 14 -1.31 23.00 48.88
N ALA A 15 -1.79 22.81 50.12
CA ALA A 15 -3.23 22.78 50.37
C ALA A 15 -3.84 24.15 50.00
N LYS A 16 -3.23 25.23 50.51
CA LYS A 16 -3.38 26.59 50.03
C LYS A 16 -2.05 27.32 50.16
N ALA A 17 -1.65 28.06 49.15
CA ALA A 17 -0.50 28.95 49.19
C ALA A 17 -0.90 30.35 48.75
N LEU A 18 -0.50 31.34 49.54
CA LEU A 18 -0.86 32.75 49.39
C LEU A 18 0.38 33.63 49.52
N SER A 19 0.39 34.76 48.84
CA SER A 19 1.46 35.76 48.96
C SER A 19 1.04 36.89 49.89
N THR A 20 1.98 37.43 50.68
CA THR A 20 1.75 38.67 51.46
C THR A 20 1.72 39.91 50.54
N GLN A 21 1.26 41.06 51.06
CA GLN A 21 1.01 42.25 50.23
C GLN A 21 2.27 42.78 49.53
N ASN A 22 3.45 42.56 50.13
CA ASN A 22 4.73 43.07 49.63
C ASN A 22 5.46 42.11 48.66
N VAL A 23 4.79 41.07 48.19
CA VAL A 23 5.38 40.12 47.24
C VAL A 23 5.27 40.64 45.81
N ARG A 24 6.41 41.09 45.27
CA ARG A 24 6.57 41.43 43.86
C ARG A 24 7.89 40.88 43.32
N PHE A 25 7.79 40.01 42.33
CA PHE A 25 8.95 39.41 41.70
C PHE A 25 9.58 40.38 40.71
N GLU A 26 10.91 40.35 40.67
CA GLU A 26 11.73 41.19 39.81
C GLU A 26 12.57 40.32 38.86
N LYS A 27 13.49 40.97 38.13
CA LYS A 27 14.35 40.34 37.12
C LYS A 27 15.03 39.06 37.62
N CYS A 28 15.58 39.10 38.83
CA CYS A 28 16.07 37.92 39.55
C CYS A 28 15.23 37.71 40.81
N THR A 29 14.67 36.52 40.97
CA THR A 29 13.89 36.18 42.17
C THR A 29 14.45 34.92 42.81
N LEU A 30 14.86 35.03 44.07
CA LEU A 30 15.36 33.91 44.87
C LEU A 30 14.25 33.41 45.79
N PHE A 31 14.03 32.11 45.83
CA PHE A 31 13.16 31.46 46.78
C PHE A 31 13.96 30.55 47.69
N TYR A 32 13.89 30.83 48.98
CA TYR A 32 14.27 29.89 50.01
C TYR A 32 13.09 29.00 50.39
N GLY A 33 13.36 27.72 50.61
CA GLY A 33 12.40 26.82 51.20
C GLY A 33 13.06 25.50 51.53
N GLU A 34 12.68 24.89 52.65
CA GLU A 34 13.20 23.59 53.05
C GLU A 34 12.76 22.48 52.08
N ASN A 35 13.37 21.31 52.24
CA ASN A 35 12.99 20.14 51.45
C ASN A 35 11.54 19.73 51.74
N GLY A 36 10.79 19.45 50.67
CA GLY A 36 9.37 19.10 50.76
C GLY A 36 8.39 20.26 50.89
N TRP A 37 8.84 21.52 50.76
CA TRP A 37 7.96 22.70 50.94
C TRP A 37 7.37 23.26 49.63
N GLY A 38 7.49 22.52 48.52
CA GLY A 38 6.81 22.86 47.28
C GLY A 38 7.62 23.71 46.28
N LYS A 39 8.94 23.87 46.45
CA LYS A 39 9.84 24.48 45.46
C LYS A 39 9.63 23.88 44.05
N SER A 40 9.82 22.57 43.91
CA SER A 40 9.59 21.86 42.64
C SER A 40 8.14 21.97 42.15
N THR A 41 7.17 22.14 43.05
CA THR A 41 5.77 22.39 42.64
C THR A 41 5.63 23.74 41.92
N ILE A 42 6.33 24.79 42.37
CA ILE A 42 6.38 26.08 41.66
C ILE A 42 7.02 25.91 40.28
N ALA A 43 8.13 25.16 40.19
CA ALA A 43 8.80 24.90 38.92
C ALA A 43 7.86 24.18 37.92
N ASP A 44 7.10 23.18 38.38
CA ASP A 44 6.11 22.46 37.56
C ASP A 44 4.91 23.30 37.16
N ILE A 45 4.44 24.20 38.02
CA ILE A 45 3.39 25.17 37.68
C ILE A 45 3.82 26.02 36.48
N LEU A 46 5.04 26.55 36.51
CA LEU A 46 5.56 27.38 35.43
C LEU A 46 5.83 26.57 34.16
N ARG A 47 6.30 25.32 34.30
CA ARG A 47 6.45 24.38 33.18
C ARG A 47 5.12 24.07 32.51
N SER A 48 4.09 23.74 33.29
CA SER A 48 2.76 23.43 32.80
C SER A 48 2.14 24.60 32.05
N LEU A 49 2.25 25.82 32.61
CA LEU A 49 1.83 27.04 31.93
C LEU A 49 2.54 27.22 30.58
N SER A 50 3.86 27.05 30.55
CA SER A 50 4.66 27.23 29.33
C SER A 50 4.37 26.18 28.26
N ARG A 51 4.13 24.91 28.65
CA ARG A 51 3.82 23.81 27.73
C ARG A 51 2.35 23.76 27.33
N ARG A 52 1.47 24.53 28.00
CA ARG A 52 0.00 24.38 27.94
C ARG A 52 -0.46 22.94 28.22
N ASP A 53 0.23 22.29 29.14
CA ASP A 53 0.02 20.88 29.48
C ASP A 53 -0.59 20.77 30.89
N PRO A 54 -1.93 20.68 31.00
CA PRO A 54 -2.61 20.65 32.30
C PRO A 54 -2.35 19.37 33.10
N GLU A 55 -1.96 18.26 32.45
CA GLU A 55 -1.75 16.96 33.10
C GLU A 55 -0.66 17.02 34.17
N ILE A 56 0.36 17.85 33.97
CA ILE A 56 1.43 18.13 34.95
C ILE A 56 0.85 18.62 36.29
N ILE A 57 -0.23 19.40 36.27
CA ILE A 57 -0.89 19.91 37.46
C ILE A 57 -1.90 18.92 37.99
N ILE A 58 -2.71 18.32 37.11
CA ILE A 58 -3.73 17.33 37.47
C ILE A 58 -3.10 16.18 38.27
N GLY A 59 -1.99 15.62 37.76
CA GLY A 59 -1.24 14.56 38.44
C GLY A 59 -0.62 14.97 39.78
N ARG A 60 -0.54 16.27 40.07
CA ARG A 60 -0.05 16.84 41.33
C ARG A 60 -1.17 17.20 42.29
N LYS A 61 -2.40 16.70 42.17
CA LYS A 61 -3.46 16.99 43.16
C LYS A 61 -3.02 16.62 44.58
N THR A 62 -3.21 17.54 45.52
CA THR A 62 -2.86 17.32 46.94
C THR A 62 -3.66 16.14 47.50
N LEU A 63 -2.95 15.18 48.11
CA LEU A 63 -3.56 14.00 48.73
C LEU A 63 -4.39 14.42 49.96
N ALA A 64 -5.61 13.89 50.08
CA ALA A 64 -6.60 14.31 51.08
C ALA A 64 -6.93 15.83 51.07
N GLY A 65 -6.67 16.51 49.94
CA GLY A 65 -7.01 17.91 49.72
C GLY A 65 -8.47 18.15 49.29
N GLY A 66 -8.82 19.42 49.06
CA GLY A 66 -10.12 19.84 48.58
C GLY A 66 -10.45 19.37 47.15
N PRO A 67 -11.70 19.62 46.68
CA PRO A 67 -12.20 19.04 45.44
C PRO A 67 -11.46 19.54 44.19
N ASP A 68 -11.08 20.81 44.15
CA ASP A 68 -10.55 21.45 42.93
C ASP A 68 -9.15 22.06 43.12
N GLN A 69 -8.33 21.93 42.07
CA GLN A 69 -7.05 22.61 41.96
C GLN A 69 -7.24 23.99 41.36
N LYS A 70 -6.64 24.99 41.99
CA LYS A 70 -6.72 26.38 41.54
C LYS A 70 -5.36 27.04 41.58
N ILE A 71 -4.98 27.71 40.50
CA ILE A 71 -3.77 28.51 40.44
C ILE A 71 -4.11 29.85 39.79
N SER A 72 -3.65 30.95 40.37
CA SER A 72 -3.72 32.28 39.76
C SER A 72 -2.35 32.94 39.80
N LEU A 73 -1.82 33.24 38.61
CA LEU A 73 -0.52 33.88 38.41
C LEU A 73 -0.71 35.24 37.75
N GLN A 74 -0.02 36.26 38.27
CA GLN A 74 0.02 37.57 37.65
C GLN A 74 1.33 37.70 36.86
N LEU A 75 1.23 37.88 35.54
CA LEU A 75 2.34 38.17 34.65
C LEU A 75 2.24 39.61 34.13
N ASP A 76 3.34 40.11 33.54
CA ASP A 76 3.34 41.41 32.84
C ASP A 76 2.34 41.46 31.69
N SER A 77 2.12 40.32 31.03
CA SER A 77 1.21 40.18 29.90
C SER A 77 -0.26 40.13 30.33
N GLY A 78 -0.54 39.88 31.61
CA GLY A 78 -1.89 39.63 32.11
C GLY A 78 -1.92 38.51 33.14
N ARG A 79 -3.12 38.03 33.46
CA ARG A 79 -3.34 36.94 34.41
C ARG A 79 -3.36 35.59 33.69
N ALA A 80 -2.84 34.55 34.36
CA ALA A 80 -2.98 33.16 33.95
C ALA A 80 -3.64 32.36 35.09
N ASN A 81 -4.72 31.64 34.79
CA ASN A 81 -5.47 30.88 35.77
C ASN A 81 -5.54 29.41 35.37
N PHE A 82 -5.33 28.52 36.32
CA PHE A 82 -5.64 27.11 36.20
C PHE A 82 -6.86 26.80 37.06
N GLU A 83 -7.97 26.41 36.44
CA GLU A 83 -9.20 25.98 37.11
C GLU A 83 -9.89 24.91 36.26
N ARG A 84 -10.62 23.99 36.90
CA ARG A 84 -11.37 22.91 36.21
C ARG A 84 -10.52 22.08 35.24
N GLY A 85 -9.26 21.83 35.60
CA GLY A 85 -8.33 21.01 34.79
C GLY A 85 -7.76 21.70 33.56
N SER A 86 -7.85 23.03 33.43
CA SER A 86 -7.37 23.73 32.23
C SER A 86 -6.71 25.08 32.54
N TRP A 87 -5.76 25.49 31.70
CA TRP A 87 -5.13 26.82 31.74
C TRP A 87 -5.88 27.83 30.87
N SER A 88 -6.18 29.00 31.43
CA SER A 88 -6.74 30.16 30.74
C SER A 88 -5.86 31.40 30.93
N GLY A 89 -6.01 32.38 30.04
CA GLY A 89 -5.25 33.64 30.09
C GLY A 89 -3.88 33.56 29.41
N THR A 90 -2.94 34.41 29.84
CA THR A 90 -1.66 34.63 29.15
C THR A 90 -0.63 33.53 29.38
N GLN A 91 0.28 33.35 28.44
CA GLN A 91 1.36 32.37 28.50
C GLN A 91 2.71 33.03 28.22
N ASN A 92 3.75 32.59 28.93
CA ASN A 92 5.13 32.98 28.68
C ASN A 92 5.98 31.74 28.42
N ARG A 93 7.10 31.91 27.71
CA ARG A 93 8.14 30.90 27.58
C ARG A 93 8.84 30.69 28.92
N VAL A 94 8.90 29.45 29.38
CA VAL A 94 9.63 29.06 30.59
C VAL A 94 10.57 27.89 30.26
N ALA A 95 11.84 28.02 30.61
CA ALA A 95 12.79 26.91 30.64
C ALA A 95 13.13 26.58 32.09
N VAL A 96 13.00 25.32 32.46
CA VAL A 96 13.18 24.85 33.84
C VAL A 96 14.31 23.83 33.88
N PHE A 97 15.32 24.11 34.71
CA PHE A 97 16.36 23.16 35.08
C PHE A 97 16.02 22.53 36.43
N ASP A 98 15.66 21.25 36.39
CA ASP A 98 15.35 20.40 37.54
C ASP A 98 15.62 18.93 37.21
N SER A 99 15.28 18.02 38.11
CA SER A 99 15.42 16.58 37.91
C SER A 99 14.62 16.04 36.72
N LEU A 100 13.47 16.64 36.37
CA LEU A 100 12.69 16.24 35.20
C LEU A 100 13.43 16.59 33.90
N PHE A 101 14.05 17.77 33.81
CA PHE A 101 14.90 18.11 32.65
C PHE A 101 16.03 17.09 32.49
N VAL A 102 16.71 16.73 33.58
CA VAL A 102 17.78 15.73 33.58
C VAL A 102 17.25 14.37 33.10
N ASN A 103 16.12 13.94 33.64
CA ASN A 103 15.47 12.67 33.31
C ASN A 103 15.00 12.61 31.86
N GLU A 104 14.40 13.69 31.34
CA GLU A 104 13.89 13.73 29.98
C GLU A 104 15.02 13.80 28.94
N ASN A 105 16.11 14.52 29.22
CA ASN A 105 17.06 14.93 28.19
C ASN A 105 18.47 14.36 28.36
N VAL A 106 18.87 13.90 29.55
CA VAL A 106 20.26 13.52 29.82
C VAL A 106 20.36 12.04 30.20
N TYR A 107 19.75 11.63 31.31
CA TYR A 107 19.80 10.26 31.82
C TYR A 107 18.66 9.97 32.81
N SER A 108 18.28 8.69 32.92
CA SER A 108 17.32 8.21 33.93
C SER A 108 18.00 7.18 34.82
N GLY A 109 17.94 7.38 36.13
CA GLY A 109 18.74 6.60 37.09
C GLY A 109 20.23 6.80 36.82
N ASP A 110 20.89 5.79 36.25
CA ASP A 110 22.29 5.86 35.80
C ASP A 110 22.48 5.57 34.31
N THR A 111 21.41 5.61 33.50
CA THR A 111 21.45 5.13 32.11
C THR A 111 21.06 6.19 31.09
N VAL A 112 21.71 6.15 29.92
CA VAL A 112 21.36 6.95 28.74
C VAL A 112 20.58 6.09 27.77
N SER A 113 19.31 6.45 27.53
CA SER A 113 18.41 5.74 26.61
C SER A 113 18.54 6.26 25.18
N ALA A 114 18.00 5.52 24.21
CA ALA A 114 17.90 6.01 22.83
C ALA A 114 17.03 7.27 22.73
N ASP A 115 16.01 7.39 23.58
CA ASP A 115 15.15 8.58 23.62
C ASP A 115 15.87 9.82 24.16
N HIS A 116 16.82 9.66 25.09
CA HIS A 116 17.69 10.77 25.49
C HIS A 116 18.55 11.22 24.32
N LEU A 117 19.14 10.30 23.56
CA LEU A 117 19.93 10.66 22.38
C LEU A 117 19.08 11.34 21.29
N ARG A 118 17.82 10.92 21.10
CA ARG A 118 16.86 11.59 20.20
C ARG A 118 16.56 13.02 20.67
N ARG A 119 16.23 13.19 21.94
CA ARG A 119 15.92 14.51 22.52
C ARG A 119 17.14 15.43 22.52
N GLN A 120 18.32 14.91 22.86
CA GLN A 120 19.58 15.65 22.73
C GLN A 120 19.82 16.08 21.28
N TYR A 121 19.56 15.22 20.31
CA TYR A 121 19.64 15.63 18.90
C TYR A 121 18.63 16.73 18.57
N GLY A 122 17.37 16.61 18.98
CA GLY A 122 16.36 17.65 18.83
C GLY A 122 16.78 18.98 19.45
N LEU A 123 17.40 18.93 20.64
CA LEU A 123 17.99 20.09 21.33
C LEU A 123 19.17 20.68 20.55
N VAL A 124 19.97 19.84 19.89
CA VAL A 124 21.13 20.28 19.09
C VAL A 124 20.69 20.92 17.78
N VAL A 125 19.73 20.35 17.05
CA VAL A 125 19.44 20.78 15.67
C VAL A 125 18.39 21.91 15.60
N GLY A 126 17.65 22.13 16.68
CA GLY A 126 16.66 23.20 16.79
C GLY A 126 15.44 23.03 15.88
N GLU A 127 14.57 24.04 15.84
CA GLU A 127 13.28 23.98 15.13
C GLU A 127 13.42 23.66 13.63
N LYS A 128 14.45 24.22 12.98
CA LYS A 128 14.76 23.94 11.57
C LYS A 128 15.08 22.47 11.32
N GLY A 129 15.86 21.84 12.21
CA GLY A 129 16.18 20.41 12.14
C GLY A 129 14.97 19.53 12.28
N VAL A 130 14.15 19.82 13.29
CA VAL A 130 12.89 19.11 13.54
C VAL A 130 11.96 19.23 12.32
N ARG A 131 11.89 20.41 11.68
CA ARG A 131 11.10 20.60 10.46
C ARG A 131 11.58 19.71 9.30
N LEU A 132 12.89 19.66 9.05
CA LEU A 132 13.49 18.80 8.01
C LEU A 132 13.21 17.32 8.28
N VAL A 133 13.34 16.87 9.53
CA VAL A 133 13.00 15.48 9.93
C VAL A 133 11.53 15.18 9.68
N ARG A 134 10.61 16.07 10.08
CA ARG A 134 9.17 15.91 9.81
C ARG A 134 8.85 15.79 8.32
N GLN A 135 9.50 16.60 7.48
CA GLN A 135 9.35 16.51 6.03
C GLN A 135 9.82 15.16 5.48
N ILE A 136 10.95 14.65 5.96
CA ILE A 136 11.47 13.32 5.57
C ILE A 136 10.49 12.21 5.98
N VAL A 137 9.94 12.27 7.20
CA VAL A 137 8.96 11.29 7.68
C VAL A 137 7.68 11.33 6.85
N ALA A 138 7.15 12.51 6.55
CA ALA A 138 5.97 12.66 5.70
C ALA A 138 6.19 12.08 4.29
N LEU A 139 7.37 12.32 3.70
CA LEU A 139 7.75 11.72 2.42
C LEU A 139 7.88 10.18 2.50
N ASP A 140 8.31 9.63 3.64
CA ASP A 140 8.35 8.17 3.85
C ASP A 140 6.95 7.55 3.96
N GLU A 141 6.03 8.23 4.64
CA GLU A 141 4.63 7.83 4.71
C GLU A 141 3.99 7.87 3.30
N GLU A 142 4.19 8.96 2.56
CA GLU A 142 3.71 9.10 1.18
C GLU A 142 4.29 8.00 0.26
N ASN A 143 5.59 7.73 0.36
CA ASN A 143 6.25 6.67 -0.43
C ASN A 143 5.73 5.27 -0.07
N THR A 144 5.42 5.03 1.22
CA THR A 144 4.84 3.75 1.66
C THR A 144 3.47 3.53 1.02
N GLU A 145 2.62 4.55 1.02
CA GLU A 145 1.30 4.47 0.38
C GLU A 145 1.43 4.32 -1.14
N ASN A 146 2.29 5.11 -1.78
CA ASN A 146 2.55 4.98 -3.23
C ASN A 146 3.04 3.58 -3.61
N ASN A 147 3.92 2.94 -2.82
CA ASN A 147 4.36 1.57 -3.10
C ASN A 147 3.23 0.54 -2.92
N LYS A 148 2.30 0.77 -1.98
CA LYS A 148 1.11 -0.07 -1.81
C LYS A 148 0.19 0.02 -3.03
N THR A 149 -0.08 1.24 -3.51
CA THR A 149 -0.88 1.46 -4.73
C THR A 149 -0.20 0.85 -5.95
N ILE A 150 1.12 1.06 -6.14
CA ILE A 150 1.88 0.46 -7.24
C ILE A 150 1.70 -1.06 -7.25
N ARG A 151 1.92 -1.73 -6.10
CA ARG A 151 1.76 -3.20 -6.01
C ARG A 151 0.34 -3.67 -6.32
N ALA A 152 -0.67 -2.92 -5.88
CA ALA A 152 -2.07 -3.25 -6.14
C ALA A 152 -2.38 -3.13 -7.65
N LEU A 153 -2.02 -2.00 -8.27
CA LEU A 153 -2.22 -1.77 -9.71
C LEU A 153 -1.43 -2.77 -10.56
N GLU A 154 -0.17 -3.06 -10.21
CA GLU A 154 0.64 -4.07 -10.91
C GLU A 154 -0.01 -5.45 -10.84
N ALA A 155 -0.54 -5.84 -9.68
CA ALA A 155 -1.23 -7.11 -9.52
C ALA A 155 -2.54 -7.18 -10.33
N GLU A 156 -3.36 -6.12 -10.30
CA GLU A 156 -4.59 -6.02 -11.08
C GLU A 156 -4.33 -6.09 -12.59
N LEU A 157 -3.40 -5.29 -13.09
CA LEU A 157 -3.05 -5.26 -14.51
C LEU A 157 -2.45 -6.60 -14.95
N THR A 158 -1.55 -7.19 -14.16
CA THR A 158 -0.98 -8.51 -14.46
C THR A 158 -2.05 -9.62 -14.49
N ALA A 159 -3.04 -9.55 -13.59
CA ALA A 159 -4.17 -10.47 -13.59
C ALA A 159 -5.05 -10.30 -14.84
N GLY A 160 -5.32 -9.05 -15.25
CA GLY A 160 -6.03 -8.74 -16.50
C GLY A 160 -5.31 -9.28 -17.74
N ILE A 161 -3.97 -9.16 -17.79
CA ILE A 161 -3.15 -9.67 -18.91
C ILE A 161 -3.20 -11.19 -19.01
N ARG A 162 -3.14 -11.93 -17.90
CA ARG A 162 -3.09 -13.42 -17.92
C ARG A 162 -4.26 -14.08 -18.65
N GLY A 163 -5.44 -13.45 -18.66
CA GLY A 163 -6.62 -13.98 -19.33
C GLY A 163 -6.72 -13.63 -20.82
N ILE A 164 -6.06 -12.54 -21.24
CA ILE A 164 -6.32 -11.90 -22.53
C ILE A 164 -5.09 -11.95 -23.44
N GLY A 165 -3.89 -11.76 -22.88
CA GLY A 165 -2.63 -11.70 -23.62
C GLY A 165 -1.90 -13.05 -23.77
N PRO A 166 -0.84 -13.09 -24.59
CA PRO A 166 0.06 -14.23 -24.69
C PRO A 166 0.72 -14.54 -23.35
N ALA A 167 1.01 -15.82 -23.09
CA ALA A 167 1.63 -16.25 -21.82
C ALA A 167 3.01 -15.62 -21.54
N THR A 168 3.70 -15.15 -22.59
CA THR A 168 5.01 -14.52 -22.53
C THR A 168 4.97 -13.00 -22.31
N MET A 169 3.79 -12.38 -22.41
CA MET A 169 3.66 -10.91 -22.31
C MET A 169 3.88 -10.44 -20.88
N SER A 170 4.84 -9.53 -20.69
CA SER A 170 5.08 -8.87 -19.41
C SER A 170 4.26 -7.58 -19.27
N LEU A 171 4.12 -7.08 -18.04
CA LEU A 171 3.44 -5.81 -17.79
C LEU A 171 4.13 -4.63 -18.53
N PRO A 172 5.47 -4.50 -18.55
CA PRO A 172 6.14 -3.50 -19.38
C PRO A 172 5.81 -3.59 -20.87
N ASP A 173 5.74 -4.81 -21.43
CA ASP A 173 5.38 -5.00 -22.85
C ASP A 173 3.95 -4.53 -23.11
N PHE A 174 3.02 -4.81 -22.20
CA PHE A 174 1.63 -4.36 -22.26
C PHE A 174 1.50 -2.84 -22.13
N GLU A 175 2.26 -2.22 -21.22
CA GLU A 175 2.29 -0.77 -21.03
C GLU A 175 2.76 -0.04 -22.29
N ALA A 176 3.71 -0.64 -23.03
CA ALA A 176 4.34 -0.12 -24.24
C ALA A 176 3.54 -0.36 -25.54
N LEU A 177 2.41 -1.06 -25.50
CA LEU A 177 1.56 -1.24 -26.68
C LEU A 177 1.03 0.10 -27.17
N GLU A 178 1.02 0.27 -28.50
CA GLU A 178 0.50 1.46 -29.18
C GLU A 178 -0.97 1.30 -29.57
N GLN A 179 -1.68 2.43 -29.66
CA GLN A 179 -3.09 2.45 -30.02
C GLN A 179 -3.26 2.13 -31.50
N ASP A 180 -4.21 1.25 -31.80
CA ASP A 180 -4.54 0.84 -33.16
C ASP A 180 -6.02 1.17 -33.43
N PRO A 181 -6.32 2.14 -34.31
CA PRO A 181 -7.69 2.55 -34.62
C PRO A 181 -8.54 1.44 -35.23
N ASP A 182 -7.91 0.49 -35.93
CA ASP A 182 -8.58 -0.57 -36.69
C ASP A 182 -8.52 -1.93 -35.96
N ILE A 183 -8.27 -1.91 -34.64
CA ILE A 183 -8.02 -3.12 -33.84
C ILE A 183 -9.16 -4.14 -33.90
N ASP A 184 -10.41 -3.67 -33.96
CA ASP A 184 -11.57 -4.56 -34.05
C ASP A 184 -11.62 -5.33 -35.37
N THR A 185 -11.27 -4.66 -36.48
CA THR A 185 -11.16 -5.28 -37.80
C THR A 185 -10.02 -6.29 -37.83
N ALA A 186 -8.87 -5.94 -37.24
CA ALA A 186 -7.71 -6.84 -37.14
C ALA A 186 -8.03 -8.09 -36.31
N ILE A 187 -8.70 -7.94 -35.16
CA ILE A 187 -9.16 -9.05 -34.31
C ILE A 187 -10.12 -9.95 -35.09
N ALA A 188 -11.13 -9.39 -35.77
CA ALA A 188 -12.11 -10.17 -36.53
C ALA A 188 -11.44 -11.02 -37.62
N LYS A 189 -10.52 -10.43 -38.40
CA LYS A 189 -9.74 -11.16 -39.42
C LYS A 189 -8.92 -12.29 -38.79
N LYS A 190 -8.22 -12.00 -37.69
CA LYS A 190 -7.35 -12.98 -37.02
C LYS A 190 -8.13 -14.11 -36.36
N GLN A 191 -9.31 -13.82 -35.81
CA GLN A 191 -10.23 -14.81 -35.25
C GLN A 191 -10.68 -15.82 -36.32
N ALA A 192 -10.92 -15.34 -37.55
CA ALA A 192 -11.25 -16.21 -38.69
C ALA A 192 -10.06 -17.11 -39.08
N GLU A 193 -8.83 -16.59 -39.09
CA GLU A 193 -7.61 -17.38 -39.34
C GLU A 193 -7.43 -18.49 -38.28
N VAL A 194 -7.58 -18.17 -37.00
CA VAL A 194 -7.50 -19.15 -35.89
C VAL A 194 -8.58 -20.23 -36.02
N SER A 195 -9.81 -19.82 -36.34
CA SER A 195 -10.94 -20.76 -36.50
C SER A 195 -10.70 -21.75 -37.64
N ARG A 196 -10.11 -21.30 -38.76
CA ARG A 196 -9.71 -22.16 -39.88
C ARG A 196 -8.59 -23.13 -39.48
N ALA A 197 -7.54 -22.65 -38.79
CA ALA A 197 -6.46 -23.49 -38.31
C ALA A 197 -6.94 -24.55 -37.30
N ALA A 198 -7.86 -24.19 -36.39
CA ALA A 198 -8.42 -25.13 -35.40
C ALA A 198 -9.21 -26.27 -36.06
N LYS A 199 -9.90 -25.98 -37.17
CA LYS A 199 -10.65 -26.97 -37.96
C LYS A 199 -9.78 -27.67 -39.02
N SER A 200 -8.45 -27.53 -38.99
CA SER A 200 -7.54 -28.08 -40.02
C SER A 200 -7.75 -29.56 -40.33
N LYS A 201 -7.90 -30.41 -39.30
CA LYS A 201 -8.12 -31.85 -39.49
C LYS A 201 -9.46 -32.16 -40.16
N GLU A 202 -10.50 -31.42 -39.77
CA GLU A 202 -11.85 -31.57 -40.34
C GLU A 202 -11.86 -31.11 -41.80
N LEU A 203 -11.29 -29.94 -42.09
CA LEU A 203 -11.19 -29.37 -43.43
C LEU A 203 -10.37 -30.25 -44.38
N LYS A 204 -9.26 -30.83 -43.91
CA LYS A 204 -8.44 -31.75 -44.73
C LYS A 204 -9.17 -33.07 -45.02
N ALA A 205 -10.00 -33.55 -44.11
CA ALA A 205 -10.78 -34.78 -44.28
C ALA A 205 -12.09 -34.58 -45.07
N ALA A 206 -12.61 -33.36 -45.16
CA ALA A 206 -13.85 -33.06 -45.86
C ALA A 206 -13.74 -33.33 -47.37
N ALA A 207 -14.78 -33.96 -47.93
CA ALA A 207 -14.83 -34.32 -49.35
C ALA A 207 -15.06 -33.09 -50.25
N GLY A 208 -14.60 -33.19 -51.50
CA GLY A 208 -14.98 -32.26 -52.56
C GLY A 208 -16.28 -32.67 -53.26
N ALA A 209 -16.66 -31.93 -54.29
CA ALA A 209 -17.75 -32.31 -55.18
C ALA A 209 -17.38 -33.55 -56.02
N SER A 210 -18.36 -34.40 -56.28
CA SER A 210 -18.22 -35.63 -57.06
C SER A 210 -18.69 -35.42 -58.50
N ALA A 211 -17.92 -35.93 -59.46
CA ALA A 211 -18.25 -35.88 -60.88
C ALA A 211 -19.45 -36.79 -61.24
N PHE A 212 -20.22 -36.38 -62.24
CA PHE A 212 -21.28 -37.19 -62.84
C PHE A 212 -20.69 -38.33 -63.70
N PRO A 213 -21.35 -39.50 -63.77
CA PRO A 213 -20.88 -40.62 -64.59
C PRO A 213 -20.74 -40.24 -66.06
N LEU A 214 -19.62 -40.59 -66.69
CA LEU A 214 -19.39 -40.27 -68.11
C LEU A 214 -19.96 -41.37 -69.02
N PRO A 215 -20.74 -41.02 -70.06
CA PRO A 215 -21.14 -41.98 -71.09
C PRO A 215 -19.94 -42.53 -71.88
N SER A 216 -20.13 -43.68 -72.53
CA SER A 216 -19.11 -44.31 -73.37
C SER A 216 -18.71 -43.45 -74.58
N GLU A 217 -17.50 -43.67 -75.09
CA GLU A 217 -16.97 -42.97 -76.27
C GLU A 217 -17.85 -43.21 -77.52
N PRO A 218 -18.23 -42.16 -78.28
CA PRO A 218 -18.99 -42.30 -79.54
C PRO A 218 -18.33 -43.29 -80.52
N ALA A 219 -16.99 -43.28 -80.59
CA ALA A 219 -16.19 -44.20 -81.40
C ALA A 219 -16.49 -45.70 -81.11
N THR A 220 -16.95 -46.02 -79.90
CA THR A 220 -17.34 -47.39 -79.53
C THR A 220 -18.61 -47.81 -80.27
N PHE A 221 -19.57 -46.90 -80.44
CA PHE A 221 -20.80 -47.13 -81.20
C PHE A 221 -20.50 -47.15 -82.70
N GLU A 222 -19.69 -46.20 -83.19
CA GLU A 222 -19.29 -46.12 -84.60
C GLU A 222 -18.60 -47.40 -85.06
N ALA A 223 -17.66 -47.93 -84.26
CA ALA A 223 -16.96 -49.16 -84.58
C ALA A 223 -17.89 -50.37 -84.72
N VAL A 224 -19.01 -50.44 -83.98
CA VAL A 224 -19.96 -51.56 -84.06
C VAL A 224 -20.99 -51.34 -85.18
N LEU A 225 -21.45 -50.11 -85.38
CA LEU A 225 -22.48 -49.78 -86.37
C LEU A 225 -21.92 -49.83 -87.81
N ASN A 226 -20.64 -49.47 -88.00
CA ASN A 226 -19.93 -49.53 -89.29
C ASN A 226 -19.36 -50.91 -89.65
N LYS A 227 -19.27 -51.86 -88.70
CA LYS A 227 -18.77 -53.22 -88.99
C LYS A 227 -19.69 -53.92 -90.00
N THR A 228 -19.09 -54.50 -91.03
CA THR A 228 -19.74 -55.50 -91.90
C THR A 228 -19.16 -56.87 -91.59
N VAL A 229 -19.94 -57.92 -91.86
CA VAL A 229 -19.42 -59.29 -91.75
C VAL A 229 -18.67 -59.63 -93.05
N GLU A 230 -17.36 -59.40 -93.09
CA GLU A 230 -16.52 -59.76 -94.23
C GLU A 230 -16.44 -61.29 -94.38
N GLY A 231 -16.56 -61.79 -95.62
CA GLY A 231 -16.41 -63.22 -95.93
C GLY A 231 -17.71 -64.04 -96.00
N ILE A 232 -18.89 -63.44 -95.79
CA ILE A 232 -20.14 -64.08 -96.22
C ILE A 232 -20.26 -63.90 -97.73
N ALA A 233 -20.27 -65.01 -98.46
CA ALA A 233 -20.39 -64.99 -99.91
C ALA A 233 -21.73 -64.33 -100.32
N ALA A 234 -21.70 -63.43 -101.32
CA ALA A 234 -22.87 -62.62 -101.69
C ALA A 234 -24.07 -63.46 -102.14
N ASP A 235 -23.81 -64.63 -102.70
CA ASP A 235 -24.80 -65.66 -103.03
C ASP A 235 -25.46 -66.27 -101.78
N ALA A 236 -24.71 -66.49 -100.70
CA ALA A 236 -25.25 -66.98 -99.43
C ALA A 236 -26.13 -65.92 -98.75
N VAL A 237 -25.73 -64.63 -98.76
CA VAL A 237 -26.58 -63.53 -98.24
C VAL A 237 -27.90 -63.45 -99.01
N GLU A 238 -27.84 -63.48 -100.34
CA GLU A 238 -29.03 -63.37 -101.19
C GLU A 238 -29.96 -64.57 -101.04
N ALA A 239 -29.40 -65.79 -100.96
CA ALA A 239 -30.18 -67.02 -100.79
C ALA A 239 -30.92 -67.04 -99.44
N VAL A 240 -30.25 -66.68 -98.35
CA VAL A 240 -30.86 -66.64 -97.01
C VAL A 240 -31.93 -65.57 -96.93
N ARG A 241 -31.69 -64.37 -97.46
CA ARG A 241 -32.69 -63.28 -97.47
C ARG A 241 -33.89 -63.58 -98.34
N SER A 242 -33.67 -64.10 -99.54
CA SER A 242 -34.76 -64.52 -100.43
C SER A 242 -35.62 -65.59 -99.76
N HIS A 243 -34.99 -66.51 -99.03
CA HIS A 243 -35.72 -67.51 -98.28
C HIS A 243 -36.53 -66.91 -97.13
N VAL A 244 -35.92 -66.06 -96.30
CA VAL A 244 -36.61 -65.40 -95.19
C VAL A 244 -37.80 -64.59 -95.71
N ALA A 245 -37.60 -63.72 -96.71
CA ALA A 245 -38.65 -62.89 -97.28
C ALA A 245 -39.79 -63.69 -97.92
N ALA A 246 -39.50 -64.82 -98.56
CA ALA A 246 -40.52 -65.69 -99.15
C ALA A 246 -41.36 -66.45 -98.12
N HIS A 247 -40.90 -66.56 -96.88
CA HIS A 247 -41.52 -67.35 -95.82
C HIS A 247 -41.86 -66.54 -94.57
N GLU A 248 -41.78 -65.20 -94.64
CA GLU A 248 -42.27 -64.32 -93.58
C GLU A 248 -43.77 -64.56 -93.34
N CYS A 249 -44.15 -64.78 -92.09
CA CYS A 249 -45.54 -64.99 -91.70
C CYS A 249 -46.31 -63.66 -91.66
N GLU A 250 -47.61 -63.66 -92.01
CA GLU A 250 -48.46 -62.46 -91.95
C GLU A 250 -48.58 -61.88 -90.52
N GLU A 251 -48.47 -62.73 -89.49
CA GLU A 251 -48.35 -62.31 -88.09
C GLU A 251 -46.88 -62.38 -87.64
N PRO A 252 -46.33 -61.32 -87.02
CA PRO A 252 -44.95 -61.32 -86.54
C PRO A 252 -44.74 -62.35 -85.43
N THR A 253 -43.73 -63.20 -85.60
CA THR A 253 -43.33 -64.23 -84.62
C THR A 253 -42.12 -63.76 -83.80
N GLU A 254 -42.09 -64.09 -82.50
CA GLU A 254 -40.91 -63.94 -81.65
C GLU A 254 -40.45 -65.32 -81.13
N PRO A 255 -39.22 -65.78 -81.46
CA PRO A 255 -38.24 -65.13 -82.33
C PRO A 255 -38.67 -65.15 -83.81
N GLY A 256 -38.24 -64.14 -84.57
CA GLY A 256 -38.49 -64.05 -86.00
C GLY A 256 -37.83 -65.17 -86.81
N LEU A 257 -38.25 -65.35 -88.07
CA LEU A 257 -37.85 -66.48 -88.90
C LEU A 257 -36.33 -66.62 -89.05
N GLU A 258 -35.59 -65.52 -89.24
CA GLU A 258 -34.12 -65.56 -89.35
C GLU A 258 -33.45 -66.07 -88.06
N THR A 259 -33.90 -65.60 -86.89
CA THR A 259 -33.42 -66.07 -85.58
C THR A 259 -33.80 -67.53 -85.33
N TRP A 260 -34.99 -67.96 -85.77
CA TRP A 260 -35.39 -69.36 -85.70
C TRP A 260 -34.50 -70.25 -86.58
N VAL A 261 -34.18 -69.81 -87.80
CA VAL A 261 -33.25 -70.53 -88.69
C VAL A 261 -31.86 -70.59 -88.07
N GLU A 262 -31.35 -69.50 -87.49
CA GLU A 262 -30.06 -69.48 -86.79
C GLU A 262 -30.03 -70.50 -85.64
N GLN A 263 -31.07 -70.51 -84.80
CA GLN A 263 -31.20 -71.42 -83.65
C GLN A 263 -31.46 -72.87 -84.08
N GLY A 264 -32.10 -73.08 -85.23
CA GLY A 264 -32.42 -74.38 -85.80
C GLY A 264 -31.22 -75.03 -86.51
N LEU A 265 -30.28 -74.23 -87.01
CA LEU A 265 -29.14 -74.71 -87.79
C LEU A 265 -28.26 -75.77 -87.09
N PRO A 266 -27.98 -75.71 -85.77
CA PRO A 266 -27.27 -76.76 -85.04
C PRO A 266 -27.98 -78.12 -85.08
N PHE A 267 -29.30 -78.13 -85.26
CA PHE A 267 -30.12 -79.34 -85.31
C PHE A 267 -30.24 -79.95 -86.72
N LYS A 268 -29.46 -79.45 -87.70
CA LYS A 268 -29.47 -79.98 -89.06
C LYS A 268 -29.18 -81.49 -89.07
N ALA A 269 -30.07 -82.26 -89.69
CA ALA A 269 -29.89 -83.69 -89.93
C ALA A 269 -29.40 -83.92 -91.37
N GLU A 270 -28.77 -85.07 -91.62
CA GLU A 270 -28.27 -85.39 -92.96
C GLU A 270 -29.46 -85.59 -93.91
N ASP A 271 -30.26 -86.63 -93.76
CA ASP A 271 -31.15 -87.03 -94.87
C ASP A 271 -32.58 -86.48 -94.82
N ASN A 272 -33.11 -86.19 -93.63
CA ASN A 272 -34.50 -85.72 -93.45
C ASN A 272 -34.55 -84.44 -92.62
N CYS A 273 -35.47 -83.53 -92.94
CA CYS A 273 -35.71 -82.32 -92.15
C CYS A 273 -36.21 -82.71 -90.75
N PRO A 274 -35.54 -82.29 -89.65
CA PRO A 274 -35.93 -82.64 -88.29
C PRO A 274 -37.26 -82.00 -87.86
N PHE A 275 -37.73 -80.98 -88.57
CA PHE A 275 -38.99 -80.31 -88.27
C PHE A 275 -40.20 -80.99 -88.93
N CYS A 276 -40.17 -81.17 -90.26
CA CYS A 276 -41.33 -81.68 -91.01
C CYS A 276 -41.19 -83.15 -91.47
N GLY A 277 -40.05 -83.79 -91.24
CA GLY A 277 -39.80 -85.19 -91.61
C GLY A 277 -39.60 -85.45 -93.11
N GLN A 278 -39.58 -84.42 -93.95
CA GLN A 278 -39.39 -84.55 -95.41
C GLN A 278 -37.91 -84.80 -95.79
N GLU A 279 -37.68 -85.54 -96.88
CA GLU A 279 -36.35 -85.84 -97.44
C GLU A 279 -35.66 -84.58 -98.01
N LEU A 280 -34.39 -84.34 -97.62
CA LEU A 280 -33.60 -83.17 -98.03
C LEU A 280 -32.82 -83.42 -99.32
N ARG A 281 -33.43 -83.14 -100.47
CA ARG A 281 -32.85 -83.41 -101.81
C ARG A 281 -31.86 -82.35 -102.31
N ASP A 282 -32.10 -81.07 -102.03
CA ASP A 282 -31.20 -79.95 -102.32
C ASP A 282 -30.77 -79.29 -101.01
N ARG A 283 -29.46 -79.27 -100.73
CA ARG A 283 -28.88 -78.74 -99.49
C ARG A 283 -28.18 -77.40 -99.66
N SER A 284 -28.24 -76.79 -100.85
CA SER A 284 -27.57 -75.51 -101.15
C SER A 284 -27.94 -74.39 -100.16
N LEU A 285 -29.21 -74.31 -99.76
CA LEU A 285 -29.70 -73.32 -98.79
C LEU A 285 -29.22 -73.57 -97.34
N LEU A 286 -29.07 -74.84 -96.93
CA LEU A 286 -28.51 -75.20 -95.61
C LEU A 286 -27.01 -74.86 -95.51
N GLU A 287 -26.28 -75.04 -96.61
CA GLU A 287 -24.89 -74.58 -96.73
C GLU A 287 -24.81 -73.04 -96.71
N ALA A 288 -25.74 -72.35 -97.38
CA ALA A 288 -25.86 -70.90 -97.32
C ALA A 288 -26.10 -70.40 -95.89
N TYR A 289 -26.99 -71.02 -95.09
CA TYR A 289 -27.16 -70.69 -93.67
C TYR A 289 -25.87 -70.86 -92.86
N SER A 290 -25.14 -71.95 -93.08
CA SER A 290 -23.88 -72.21 -92.34
C SER A 290 -22.78 -71.20 -92.67
N ARG A 291 -22.77 -70.67 -93.90
CA ARG A 291 -21.86 -69.58 -94.32
C ARG A 291 -22.34 -68.21 -93.85
N PHE A 292 -23.66 -68.00 -93.77
CA PHE A 292 -24.29 -66.76 -93.33
C PHE A 292 -24.13 -66.54 -91.81
N PHE A 293 -24.47 -67.54 -90.98
CA PHE A 293 -24.33 -67.48 -89.51
C PHE A 293 -22.92 -67.85 -89.03
N SER A 294 -21.92 -67.10 -89.50
CA SER A 294 -20.51 -67.24 -89.12
C SER A 294 -20.21 -66.83 -87.67
N GLU A 295 -19.03 -67.17 -87.15
CA GLU A 295 -18.58 -66.72 -85.82
C GLU A 295 -18.51 -65.17 -85.73
N SER A 296 -18.06 -64.51 -86.79
CA SER A 296 -18.06 -63.05 -86.92
C SER A 296 -19.46 -62.43 -86.89
N TYR A 297 -20.48 -63.12 -87.43
CA TYR A 297 -21.88 -62.68 -87.35
C TYR A 297 -22.39 -62.71 -85.90
N ARG A 298 -22.16 -63.81 -85.18
CA ARG A 298 -22.56 -63.96 -83.76
C ARG A 298 -21.88 -62.95 -82.86
N GLN A 299 -20.58 -62.71 -83.06
CA GLN A 299 -19.85 -61.71 -82.28
C GLN A 299 -20.40 -60.29 -82.49
N LEU A 300 -20.73 -59.93 -83.73
CA LEU A 300 -21.33 -58.63 -84.03
C LEU A 300 -22.74 -58.50 -83.42
N ALA A 301 -23.54 -59.57 -83.46
CA ALA A 301 -24.85 -59.62 -82.80
C ALA A 301 -24.74 -59.39 -81.29
N GLU A 302 -23.79 -60.04 -80.62
CA GLU A 302 -23.53 -59.83 -79.19
C GLU A 302 -23.08 -58.41 -78.87
N ASP A 303 -22.17 -57.85 -79.66
CA ASP A 303 -21.64 -56.50 -79.46
C ASP A 303 -22.75 -55.46 -79.60
N VAL A 304 -23.61 -55.59 -80.61
CA VAL A 304 -24.81 -54.75 -80.79
C VAL A 304 -25.73 -54.88 -79.57
N GLN A 305 -26.03 -56.10 -79.10
CA GLN A 305 -26.89 -56.31 -77.94
C GLN A 305 -26.30 -55.79 -76.62
N LYS A 306 -24.97 -55.79 -76.45
CA LYS A 306 -24.29 -55.17 -75.30
C LYS A 306 -24.46 -53.64 -75.32
N LEU A 307 -24.31 -53.01 -76.49
CA LEU A 307 -24.50 -51.56 -76.63
C LEU A 307 -25.96 -51.16 -76.47
N ARG A 308 -26.91 -51.97 -76.97
CA ARG A 308 -28.35 -51.75 -76.73
C ARG A 308 -28.69 -51.79 -75.25
N ARG A 309 -28.20 -52.82 -74.52
CA ARG A 309 -28.33 -52.88 -73.06
C ARG A 309 -27.72 -51.66 -72.37
N THR A 310 -26.61 -51.13 -72.89
CA THR A 310 -26.01 -49.90 -72.37
C THR A 310 -26.93 -48.69 -72.57
N CYS A 311 -27.54 -48.53 -73.75
CA CYS A 311 -28.50 -47.46 -74.03
C CYS A 311 -29.77 -47.59 -73.15
N GLN A 312 -30.30 -48.80 -73.02
CA GLN A 312 -31.49 -49.09 -72.20
C GLN A 312 -31.31 -48.72 -70.72
N ARG A 313 -30.09 -48.78 -70.18
CA ARG A 313 -29.82 -48.33 -68.80
C ARG A 313 -30.13 -46.85 -68.60
N TYR A 314 -29.92 -46.01 -69.61
CA TYR A 314 -30.30 -44.60 -69.56
C TYR A 314 -31.82 -44.45 -69.58
N SER A 315 -32.52 -45.20 -70.45
CA SER A 315 -33.99 -45.21 -70.50
C SER A 315 -34.64 -45.74 -69.22
N ASN A 316 -33.98 -46.66 -68.53
CA ASN A 316 -34.43 -47.20 -67.23
C ASN A 316 -34.14 -46.25 -66.06
N GLY A 317 -33.48 -45.11 -66.31
CA GLY A 317 -33.21 -44.08 -65.31
C GLY A 317 -31.95 -44.32 -64.46
N ASP A 318 -31.05 -45.24 -64.83
CA ASP A 318 -29.81 -45.48 -64.07
C ASP A 318 -28.97 -44.19 -63.94
N PHE A 319 -28.77 -43.50 -65.07
CA PHE A 319 -28.03 -42.24 -65.10
C PHE A 319 -28.76 -41.14 -64.34
N ARG A 320 -30.07 -41.00 -64.54
CA ARG A 320 -30.92 -40.03 -63.83
C ARG A 320 -30.77 -40.16 -62.32
N ASN A 321 -30.91 -41.38 -61.80
CA ASN A 321 -30.75 -41.65 -60.37
C ASN A 321 -29.34 -41.29 -59.87
N ALA A 322 -28.30 -41.67 -60.62
CA ALA A 322 -26.92 -41.34 -60.27
C ALA A 322 -26.64 -39.83 -60.31
N ALA A 323 -27.18 -39.12 -61.30
CA ALA A 323 -27.00 -37.68 -61.47
C ALA A 323 -27.76 -36.88 -60.41
N GLU A 324 -29.01 -37.24 -60.10
CA GLU A 324 -29.80 -36.60 -59.03
C GLU A 324 -29.17 -36.84 -57.64
N GLN A 325 -28.69 -38.06 -57.36
CA GLN A 325 -28.00 -38.36 -56.12
C GLN A 325 -26.67 -37.60 -56.02
N GLY A 326 -25.91 -37.54 -57.12
CA GLY A 326 -24.67 -36.76 -57.22
C GLY A 326 -24.91 -35.27 -56.98
N SER A 327 -25.96 -34.69 -57.59
CA SER A 327 -26.31 -33.27 -57.40
C SER A 327 -26.66 -32.96 -55.95
N LYS A 328 -27.51 -33.76 -55.31
CA LYS A 328 -27.86 -33.59 -53.88
C LYS A 328 -26.65 -33.73 -52.96
N SER A 329 -25.71 -34.61 -53.30
CA SER A 329 -24.46 -34.74 -52.54
C SER A 329 -23.60 -33.49 -52.70
N ASN A 330 -23.47 -32.99 -53.94
CA ASN A 330 -22.69 -31.80 -54.26
C ASN A 330 -23.26 -30.53 -53.62
N GLU A 331 -24.58 -30.34 -53.58
CA GLU A 331 -25.23 -29.22 -52.87
C GLU A 331 -24.82 -29.15 -51.40
N LYS A 332 -24.80 -30.30 -50.70
CA LYS A 332 -24.33 -30.37 -49.31
C LYS A 332 -22.86 -29.98 -49.17
N GLN A 333 -22.02 -30.38 -50.13
CA GLN A 333 -20.61 -29.97 -50.12
C GLN A 333 -20.47 -28.46 -50.37
N PHE A 334 -21.27 -27.89 -51.27
CA PHE A 334 -21.27 -26.44 -51.53
C PHE A 334 -21.67 -25.64 -50.29
N GLU A 335 -22.73 -26.04 -49.59
CA GLU A 335 -23.14 -25.40 -48.33
C GLU A 335 -22.03 -25.48 -47.28
N TYR A 336 -21.46 -26.67 -47.07
CA TYR A 336 -20.39 -26.89 -46.10
C TYR A 336 -19.18 -25.99 -46.38
N TRP A 337 -18.66 -25.98 -47.60
CA TRP A 337 -17.45 -25.22 -47.95
C TRP A 337 -17.70 -23.71 -48.05
N ARG A 338 -18.94 -23.28 -48.37
CA ARG A 338 -19.34 -21.87 -48.25
C ARG A 338 -19.29 -21.41 -46.80
N GLU A 339 -19.83 -22.19 -45.87
CA GLU A 339 -19.81 -21.85 -44.43
C GLU A 339 -18.40 -21.95 -43.83
N ALA A 340 -17.66 -23.01 -44.18
CA ALA A 340 -16.38 -23.31 -43.56
C ALA A 340 -15.23 -22.44 -44.09
N ALA A 341 -15.26 -22.08 -45.37
CA ALA A 341 -14.14 -21.42 -46.05
C ALA A 341 -14.54 -20.28 -47.01
N GLY A 342 -15.84 -20.01 -47.20
CA GLY A 342 -16.31 -18.98 -48.13
C GLY A 342 -16.07 -19.33 -49.59
N VAL A 343 -16.02 -20.62 -49.94
CA VAL A 343 -15.88 -21.06 -51.34
C VAL A 343 -17.26 -21.03 -51.99
N ASP A 344 -17.43 -20.19 -53.01
CA ASP A 344 -18.67 -20.08 -53.75
C ASP A 344 -18.94 -21.33 -54.60
N ALA A 345 -20.23 -21.70 -54.70
CA ALA A 345 -20.70 -22.77 -55.55
C ALA A 345 -20.34 -22.52 -57.03
N PRO A 346 -20.15 -23.57 -57.85
CA PRO A 346 -19.94 -23.41 -59.29
C PRO A 346 -21.15 -22.78 -59.98
N ALA A 347 -20.96 -22.34 -61.23
CA ALA A 347 -22.07 -21.88 -62.07
C ALA A 347 -23.16 -22.95 -62.17
N THR A 348 -24.43 -22.52 -62.29
CA THR A 348 -25.59 -23.41 -62.30
C THR A 348 -25.44 -24.52 -63.35
N ILE A 349 -25.43 -25.76 -62.88
CA ILE A 349 -25.45 -26.95 -63.73
C ILE A 349 -26.92 -27.28 -64.01
N ASP A 350 -27.32 -27.21 -65.27
CA ASP A 350 -28.66 -27.60 -65.70
C ASP A 350 -28.78 -29.13 -65.73
N LEU A 351 -29.09 -29.69 -64.57
CA LEU A 351 -29.21 -31.13 -64.35
C LEU A 351 -30.30 -31.75 -65.24
N ASP A 352 -31.44 -31.08 -65.38
CA ASP A 352 -32.56 -31.59 -66.15
C ASP A 352 -32.23 -31.63 -67.65
N ALA A 353 -31.61 -30.57 -68.19
CA ALA A 353 -31.15 -30.57 -69.58
C ALA A 353 -30.10 -31.65 -69.85
N MET A 354 -29.18 -31.88 -68.91
CA MET A 354 -28.15 -32.92 -69.01
C MET A 354 -28.77 -34.33 -69.03
N ILE A 355 -29.71 -34.61 -68.12
CA ILE A 355 -30.39 -35.92 -68.04
C ILE A 355 -31.25 -36.15 -69.29
N LEU A 356 -32.09 -35.19 -69.67
CA LEU A 356 -32.94 -35.31 -70.85
C LEU A 356 -32.13 -35.45 -72.14
N GLY A 357 -31.00 -34.74 -72.24
CA GLY A 357 -30.08 -34.80 -73.37
C GLY A 357 -29.51 -36.21 -73.57
N ILE A 358 -29.01 -36.85 -72.51
CA ILE A 358 -28.44 -38.20 -72.63
C ILE A 358 -29.49 -39.29 -72.77
N GLU A 359 -30.66 -39.15 -72.13
CA GLU A 359 -31.79 -40.09 -72.31
C GLU A 359 -32.29 -40.07 -73.76
N ARG A 360 -32.40 -38.88 -74.36
CA ARG A 360 -32.76 -38.72 -75.77
C ARG A 360 -31.69 -39.32 -76.68
N ALA A 361 -30.42 -38.99 -76.46
CA ALA A 361 -29.32 -39.52 -77.25
C ALA A 361 -29.23 -41.06 -77.16
N ALA A 362 -29.50 -41.63 -75.98
CA ALA A 362 -29.55 -43.07 -75.78
C ALA A 362 -30.71 -43.72 -76.55
N ALA A 363 -31.88 -43.09 -76.60
CA ALA A 363 -33.02 -43.58 -77.37
C ALA A 363 -32.75 -43.55 -78.89
N GLU A 364 -32.16 -42.46 -79.39
CA GLU A 364 -31.76 -42.34 -80.79
C GLU A 364 -30.68 -43.38 -81.14
N MET A 365 -29.72 -43.61 -80.23
CA MET A 365 -28.67 -44.62 -80.39
C MET A 365 -29.22 -46.06 -80.33
N ASP A 366 -30.16 -46.36 -79.43
CA ASP A 366 -30.80 -47.69 -79.38
C ASP A 366 -31.61 -47.97 -80.64
N SER A 367 -32.26 -46.97 -81.22
CA SER A 367 -32.98 -47.10 -82.50
C SER A 367 -32.02 -47.41 -83.66
N ALA A 368 -30.87 -46.74 -83.72
CA ALA A 368 -29.81 -47.05 -84.69
C ALA A 368 -29.28 -48.48 -84.51
N LEU A 369 -29.02 -48.90 -83.26
CA LEU A 369 -28.58 -50.26 -82.92
C LEU A 369 -29.67 -51.31 -83.19
N GLN A 370 -30.95 -50.99 -83.05
CA GLN A 370 -32.07 -51.87 -83.40
C GLN A 370 -32.13 -52.07 -84.91
N THR A 371 -31.93 -51.01 -85.69
CA THR A 371 -31.83 -51.09 -87.16
C THR A 371 -30.65 -51.96 -87.56
N LYS A 372 -29.51 -51.81 -86.88
CA LYS A 372 -28.33 -52.67 -87.07
C LYS A 372 -28.62 -54.13 -86.68
N ALA A 373 -29.36 -54.36 -85.61
CA ALA A 373 -29.71 -55.70 -85.16
C ALA A 373 -30.67 -56.41 -86.14
N ALA A 374 -31.56 -55.67 -86.79
CA ALA A 374 -32.45 -56.20 -87.83
C ALA A 374 -31.71 -56.58 -89.12
N ASN A 375 -30.52 -56.01 -89.36
CA ASN A 375 -29.68 -56.39 -90.50
C ASN A 375 -28.19 -56.17 -90.23
N LEU A 376 -27.54 -57.18 -89.63
CA LEU A 376 -26.14 -57.09 -89.21
C LEU A 376 -25.14 -57.07 -90.38
N THR A 377 -25.57 -57.51 -91.56
CA THR A 377 -24.71 -57.64 -92.75
C THR A 377 -24.50 -56.33 -93.51
N VAL A 378 -25.27 -55.29 -93.20
CA VAL A 378 -25.16 -53.96 -93.84
C VAL A 378 -24.56 -52.96 -92.86
N ALA A 379 -23.55 -52.20 -93.30
CA ALA A 379 -23.08 -51.04 -92.54
C ALA A 379 -24.15 -49.95 -92.56
N LEU A 380 -24.43 -49.36 -91.41
CA LEU A 380 -25.29 -48.17 -91.37
C LEU A 380 -24.45 -46.96 -91.79
N GLY A 381 -24.81 -46.35 -92.91
CA GLY A 381 -24.11 -45.18 -93.42
C GLY A 381 -24.30 -43.94 -92.53
N MET A 382 -23.43 -42.94 -92.71
CA MET A 382 -23.47 -41.67 -91.95
C MET A 382 -24.81 -40.93 -92.06
N GLU A 383 -25.58 -41.13 -93.13
CA GLU A 383 -26.93 -40.54 -93.27
C GLU A 383 -27.94 -41.06 -92.22
N GLN A 384 -27.75 -42.29 -91.73
CA GLN A 384 -28.62 -42.92 -90.73
C GLN A 384 -28.01 -42.87 -89.31
N LEU A 385 -26.68 -42.80 -89.23
CA LEU A 385 -25.92 -42.82 -87.98
C LEU A 385 -25.65 -41.42 -87.41
N GLY A 386 -25.43 -40.42 -88.28
CA GLY A 386 -24.84 -39.13 -87.93
C GLY A 386 -25.60 -38.41 -86.83
N ALA A 387 -26.93 -38.33 -86.94
CA ALA A 387 -27.76 -37.66 -85.95
C ALA A 387 -27.66 -38.28 -84.54
N ALA A 388 -27.66 -39.62 -84.44
CA ALA A 388 -27.57 -40.31 -83.16
C ALA A 388 -26.18 -40.18 -82.52
N ILE A 389 -25.11 -40.25 -83.33
CA ILE A 389 -23.74 -40.03 -82.87
C ILE A 389 -23.54 -38.58 -82.44
N ASP A 390 -24.05 -37.61 -83.19
CA ASP A 390 -23.97 -36.18 -82.86
C ASP A 390 -24.74 -35.89 -81.56
N ALA A 391 -25.93 -36.47 -81.39
CA ALA A 391 -26.72 -36.36 -80.16
C ALA A 391 -25.97 -36.95 -78.95
N TRP A 392 -25.39 -38.14 -79.09
CA TRP A 392 -24.59 -38.78 -78.03
C TRP A 392 -23.34 -37.98 -77.68
N THR A 393 -22.63 -37.50 -78.70
CA THR A 393 -21.44 -36.66 -78.54
C THR A 393 -21.78 -35.36 -77.83
N SER A 394 -22.88 -34.70 -78.21
CA SER A 394 -23.35 -33.46 -77.59
C SER A 394 -23.79 -33.67 -76.14
N ALA A 395 -24.56 -34.74 -75.87
CA ALA A 395 -25.00 -35.07 -74.51
C ALA A 395 -23.82 -35.38 -73.60
N ARG A 396 -22.83 -36.12 -74.10
CA ARG A 396 -21.59 -36.38 -73.37
C ARG A 396 -20.78 -35.11 -73.12
N ALA A 397 -20.64 -34.23 -74.11
CA ALA A 397 -19.93 -32.96 -73.96
C ALA A 397 -20.59 -32.04 -72.90
N ALA A 398 -21.92 -32.08 -72.76
CA ALA A 398 -22.63 -31.38 -71.70
C ALA A 398 -22.26 -31.91 -70.30
N ILE A 399 -22.19 -33.24 -70.14
CA ILE A 399 -21.76 -33.89 -68.90
C ILE A 399 -20.29 -33.56 -68.59
N GLU A 400 -19.41 -33.56 -69.60
CA GLU A 400 -18.00 -33.15 -69.46
C GLU A 400 -17.87 -31.70 -69.02
N THR A 401 -18.68 -30.80 -69.57
CA THR A 401 -18.71 -29.38 -69.18
C THR A 401 -19.14 -29.21 -67.72
N ALA A 402 -20.19 -29.92 -67.29
CA ALA A 402 -20.61 -29.94 -65.89
C ALA A 402 -19.51 -30.45 -64.95
N ASN A 403 -18.85 -31.55 -65.33
CA ASN A 403 -17.72 -32.11 -64.57
C ASN A 403 -16.50 -31.17 -64.52
N ALA A 404 -16.24 -30.41 -65.58
CA ALA A 404 -15.18 -29.41 -65.59
C ALA A 404 -15.44 -28.28 -64.58
N ALA A 405 -16.69 -27.81 -64.47
CA ALA A 405 -17.09 -26.82 -63.47
C ALA A 405 -16.92 -27.35 -62.03
N LEU A 406 -17.31 -28.61 -61.77
CA LEU A 406 -17.06 -29.28 -60.48
C LEU A 406 -15.56 -29.43 -60.20
N GLY A 407 -14.75 -29.71 -61.22
CA GLY A 407 -13.30 -29.78 -61.11
C GLY A 407 -12.64 -28.43 -60.79
N GLU A 408 -13.17 -27.32 -61.32
CA GLU A 408 -12.73 -25.97 -60.94
C GLU A 408 -13.08 -25.64 -59.48
N TYR A 409 -14.28 -25.99 -59.05
CA TYR A 409 -14.69 -25.86 -57.66
C TYR A 409 -13.77 -26.67 -56.72
N ASN A 410 -13.47 -27.93 -57.07
CA ASN A 410 -12.57 -28.77 -56.27
C ASN A 410 -11.15 -28.19 -56.18
N ARG A 411 -10.64 -27.55 -57.25
CA ARG A 411 -9.35 -26.83 -57.19
C ARG A 411 -9.36 -25.68 -56.17
N LYS A 412 -10.48 -24.96 -56.03
CA LYS A 412 -10.63 -23.92 -54.99
C LYS A 412 -10.66 -24.54 -53.58
N VAL A 413 -11.34 -25.67 -53.41
CA VAL A 413 -11.36 -26.43 -52.16
C VAL A 413 -9.97 -26.92 -51.78
N ASP A 414 -9.21 -27.49 -52.72
CA ASP A 414 -7.86 -27.99 -52.48
C ASP A 414 -6.89 -26.85 -52.14
N ALA A 415 -7.01 -25.68 -52.81
CA ALA A 415 -6.23 -24.50 -52.45
C ALA A 415 -6.47 -24.07 -50.98
N VAL A 416 -7.71 -24.17 -50.48
CA VAL A 416 -7.99 -23.93 -49.05
C VAL A 416 -7.30 -25.00 -48.20
N LYS A 417 -7.43 -26.29 -48.54
CA LYS A 417 -6.80 -27.39 -47.78
C LYS A 417 -5.28 -27.26 -47.67
N ASP A 418 -4.62 -26.78 -48.72
CA ASP A 418 -3.17 -26.57 -48.77
C ASP A 418 -2.72 -25.41 -47.88
N THR A 419 -3.54 -24.36 -47.74
CA THR A 419 -3.22 -23.21 -46.88
C THR A 419 -3.43 -23.48 -45.38
N VAL A 420 -4.16 -24.53 -45.02
CA VAL A 420 -4.55 -24.79 -43.64
C VAL A 420 -3.54 -25.72 -42.97
N ASP A 421 -2.66 -25.16 -42.14
CA ASP A 421 -1.70 -25.91 -41.33
C ASP A 421 -2.07 -25.91 -39.84
N ALA A 422 -2.25 -27.11 -39.28
CA ALA A 422 -2.46 -27.29 -37.85
C ALA A 422 -1.25 -26.83 -37.01
N GLY A 423 -0.03 -26.86 -37.59
CA GLY A 423 1.20 -26.39 -36.95
C GLY A 423 1.22 -24.89 -36.65
N GLN A 424 0.37 -24.09 -37.32
CA GLN A 424 0.29 -22.64 -37.12
C GLN A 424 -0.72 -22.22 -36.05
N LEU A 425 -1.53 -23.15 -35.51
CA LEU A 425 -2.60 -22.82 -34.57
C LEU A 425 -2.10 -22.08 -33.33
N ASP A 426 -1.00 -22.54 -32.74
CA ASP A 426 -0.43 -21.92 -31.54
C ASP A 426 0.10 -20.50 -31.83
N CYS A 427 0.75 -20.31 -32.97
CA CYS A 427 1.26 -19.01 -33.41
C CYS A 427 0.11 -18.02 -33.65
N LEU A 428 -0.90 -18.40 -34.44
CA LEU A 428 -2.06 -17.56 -34.73
C LEU A 428 -2.87 -17.24 -33.48
N THR A 429 -2.98 -18.19 -32.55
CA THR A 429 -3.66 -17.98 -31.25
C THR A 429 -2.92 -16.95 -30.40
N ASN A 430 -1.58 -17.00 -30.36
CA ASN A 430 -0.77 -16.01 -29.64
C ASN A 430 -0.84 -14.62 -30.30
N GLU A 431 -0.88 -14.55 -31.63
CA GLU A 431 -1.09 -13.28 -32.34
C GLU A 431 -2.48 -12.69 -32.05
N LEU A 432 -3.53 -13.51 -32.06
CA LEU A 432 -4.89 -13.08 -31.68
C LEU A 432 -4.93 -12.54 -30.24
N LYS A 433 -4.31 -13.26 -29.29
CA LYS A 433 -4.19 -12.81 -27.90
C LYS A 433 -3.42 -11.49 -27.77
N SER A 434 -2.40 -11.27 -28.61
CA SER A 434 -1.66 -10.00 -28.64
C SER A 434 -2.54 -8.84 -29.09
N LEU A 435 -3.39 -9.04 -30.10
CA LEU A 435 -4.37 -8.04 -30.55
C LEU A 435 -5.45 -7.78 -29.49
N GLN A 436 -5.94 -8.83 -28.82
CA GLN A 436 -6.90 -8.71 -27.73
C GLN A 436 -6.32 -7.93 -26.54
N ALA A 437 -5.07 -8.20 -26.18
CA ALA A 437 -4.36 -7.43 -25.14
C ALA A 437 -4.19 -5.96 -25.54
N ARG A 438 -3.86 -5.67 -26.81
CA ARG A 438 -3.80 -4.31 -27.32
C ARG A 438 -5.14 -3.59 -27.19
N LYS A 439 -6.26 -4.23 -27.55
CA LYS A 439 -7.59 -3.64 -27.35
C LYS A 439 -7.84 -3.33 -25.87
N HIS A 440 -7.59 -4.29 -24.99
CA HIS A 440 -7.79 -4.13 -23.54
C HIS A 440 -6.95 -2.98 -22.94
N ARG A 441 -5.69 -2.82 -23.38
CA ARG A 441 -4.79 -1.73 -22.95
C ARG A 441 -5.37 -0.33 -23.14
N PHE A 442 -6.24 -0.14 -24.14
CA PHE A 442 -6.84 1.15 -24.49
C PHE A 442 -8.32 1.26 -24.10
N GLU A 443 -8.82 0.37 -23.25
CA GLU A 443 -10.09 0.56 -22.57
C GLU A 443 -9.98 1.67 -21.51
N ALA A 444 -11.05 2.46 -21.33
CA ALA A 444 -11.02 3.65 -20.48
C ALA A 444 -10.58 3.38 -19.03
N GLU A 445 -11.03 2.26 -18.45
CA GLU A 445 -10.64 1.84 -17.10
C GLU A 445 -9.14 1.51 -17.03
N VAL A 446 -8.63 0.77 -18.02
CA VAL A 446 -7.23 0.34 -18.08
C VAL A 446 -6.29 1.52 -18.33
N ILE A 447 -6.67 2.45 -19.20
CA ILE A 447 -5.94 3.71 -19.42
C ILE A 447 -5.77 4.45 -18.09
N THR A 448 -6.85 4.55 -17.31
CA THR A 448 -6.82 5.23 -16.00
C THR A 448 -5.84 4.54 -15.05
N LYS A 449 -5.89 3.20 -14.96
CA LYS A 449 -4.98 2.41 -14.11
C LYS A 449 -3.52 2.51 -14.53
N VAL A 450 -3.22 2.41 -15.83
CA VAL A 450 -1.84 2.54 -16.34
C VAL A 450 -1.31 3.96 -16.12
N THR A 451 -2.15 4.98 -16.33
CA THR A 451 -1.76 6.38 -16.09
C THR A 451 -1.44 6.61 -14.62
N ASP A 452 -2.30 6.15 -13.70
CA ASP A 452 -2.05 6.26 -12.26
C ASP A 452 -0.77 5.50 -11.86
N LEU A 453 -0.57 4.28 -12.37
CA LEU A 453 0.66 3.51 -12.11
C LEU A 453 1.92 4.26 -12.55
N LEU A 454 1.93 4.85 -13.74
CA LEU A 454 3.05 5.65 -14.25
C LEU A 454 3.28 6.90 -13.39
N MET A 455 2.22 7.63 -13.02
CA MET A 455 2.30 8.79 -12.15
C MET A 455 2.87 8.42 -10.76
N LYS A 456 2.45 7.29 -10.18
CA LYS A 456 2.93 6.81 -8.89
C LYS A 456 4.40 6.38 -8.96
N ARG A 457 4.83 5.70 -10.04
CA ARG A 457 6.24 5.37 -10.28
C ARG A 457 7.11 6.62 -10.42
N GLN A 458 6.63 7.63 -11.14
CA GLN A 458 7.31 8.92 -11.26
C GLN A 458 7.42 9.61 -9.89
N ARG A 459 6.30 9.72 -9.16
CA ARG A 459 6.29 10.34 -7.83
C ARG A 459 7.22 9.63 -6.84
N LYS A 460 7.30 8.30 -6.89
CA LYS A 460 8.30 7.53 -6.11
C LYS A 460 9.73 7.96 -6.43
N GLY A 461 10.05 8.17 -7.70
CA GLY A 461 11.35 8.68 -8.13
C GLY A 461 11.62 10.11 -7.62
N ASP A 462 10.62 10.98 -7.66
CA ASP A 462 10.74 12.36 -7.18
C ASP A 462 10.90 12.44 -5.66
N ILE A 463 10.12 11.64 -4.91
CA ILE A 463 10.29 11.51 -3.46
C ILE A 463 11.71 11.08 -3.10
N ALA A 464 12.30 10.13 -3.84
CA ALA A 464 13.68 9.70 -3.60
C ALA A 464 14.69 10.86 -3.73
N LYS A 465 14.51 11.72 -4.74
CA LYS A 465 15.34 12.92 -4.96
C LYS A 465 15.12 13.97 -3.87
N GLU A 466 13.87 14.25 -3.50
CA GLU A 466 13.51 15.19 -2.44
C GLU A 466 14.08 14.75 -1.08
N LYS A 467 13.95 13.46 -0.75
CA LYS A 467 14.53 12.88 0.47
C LYS A 467 16.05 12.98 0.51
N ALA A 468 16.73 12.72 -0.61
CA ALA A 468 18.19 12.87 -0.69
C ALA A 468 18.59 14.32 -0.38
N LYS A 469 17.94 15.29 -1.03
CA LYS A 469 18.18 16.72 -0.79
C LYS A 469 17.93 17.14 0.66
N LEU A 470 16.79 16.73 1.24
CA LEU A 470 16.47 17.05 2.64
C LEU A 470 17.45 16.41 3.63
N ARG A 471 17.97 15.21 3.32
CA ARG A 471 19.00 14.55 4.14
C ARG A 471 20.34 15.27 4.06
N ASP A 472 20.72 15.77 2.89
CA ASP A 472 21.93 16.58 2.71
C ASP A 472 21.81 17.91 3.47
N GLU A 473 20.66 18.59 3.37
CA GLU A 473 20.36 19.81 4.14
C GLU A 473 20.38 19.55 5.65
N LEU A 474 19.77 18.44 6.11
CA LEU A 474 19.76 18.06 7.51
C LEU A 474 21.16 17.73 8.03
N THR A 475 21.99 17.08 7.22
CA THR A 475 23.36 16.71 7.57
C THR A 475 24.27 17.94 7.65
N ALA A 476 24.18 18.85 6.67
CA ALA A 476 24.92 20.11 6.69
C ALA A 476 24.54 20.99 7.89
N HIS A 477 23.23 21.08 8.18
CA HIS A 477 22.70 21.80 9.33
C HIS A 477 23.10 21.13 10.66
N GLY A 478 23.01 19.80 10.74
CA GLY A 478 23.41 19.00 11.89
C GLY A 478 24.91 19.13 12.20
N LYS A 479 25.78 19.08 11.19
CA LYS A 479 27.24 19.23 11.35
C LYS A 479 27.61 20.60 11.93
N THR A 480 27.07 21.66 11.34
CA THR A 480 27.35 23.04 11.76
C THR A 480 26.98 23.26 13.24
N ILE A 481 25.82 22.76 13.66
CA ILE A 481 25.38 22.96 15.04
C ILE A 481 26.05 21.99 16.01
N THR A 482 26.26 20.73 15.63
CA THR A 482 26.95 19.76 16.50
C THR A 482 28.37 20.22 16.82
N GLU A 483 29.09 20.79 15.86
CA GLU A 483 30.41 21.38 16.09
C GLU A 483 30.36 22.61 17.01
N SER A 484 29.41 23.53 16.79
CA SER A 484 29.28 24.76 17.59
C SER A 484 28.78 24.50 19.01
N LEU A 485 27.72 23.71 19.15
CA LEU A 485 27.11 23.36 20.42
C LEU A 485 28.00 22.40 21.22
N GLY A 486 28.64 21.42 20.56
CA GLY A 486 29.62 20.56 21.21
C GLY A 486 30.80 21.33 21.79
N LYS A 487 31.32 22.34 21.05
CA LYS A 487 32.33 23.29 21.58
C LYS A 487 31.80 24.07 22.78
N THR A 488 30.55 24.53 22.73
CA THR A 488 29.92 25.29 23.81
C THR A 488 29.73 24.44 25.08
N ILE A 489 29.22 23.22 24.94
CA ILE A 489 29.04 22.26 26.05
C ILE A 489 30.40 21.94 26.68
N ASN A 490 31.41 21.62 25.87
CA ASN A 490 32.75 21.35 26.38
C ASN A 490 33.41 22.56 27.04
N SER A 491 33.12 23.77 26.57
CA SER A 491 33.54 25.00 27.24
C SER A 491 32.91 25.12 28.63
N TYR A 492 31.62 24.83 28.78
CA TYR A 492 30.97 24.79 30.10
C TYR A 492 31.52 23.69 30.99
N LEU A 493 31.69 22.46 30.48
CA LEU A 493 32.28 21.34 31.21
C LEU A 493 33.69 21.68 31.74
N LYS A 494 34.56 22.23 30.87
CA LYS A 494 35.91 22.67 31.26
C LYS A 494 35.86 23.71 32.37
N ARG A 495 34.96 24.68 32.29
CA ARG A 495 34.83 25.75 33.28
C ARG A 495 34.18 25.28 34.59
N LEU A 496 33.36 24.24 34.56
CA LEU A 496 32.82 23.52 35.73
C LEU A 496 33.82 22.52 36.34
N ASN A 497 35.06 22.50 35.86
CA ASN A 497 36.11 21.56 36.29
C ASN A 497 35.66 20.09 36.18
N ALA A 498 35.02 19.75 35.04
CA ALA A 498 34.72 18.37 34.69
C ALA A 498 36.01 17.68 34.22
N GLY A 499 36.28 16.47 34.73
CA GLY A 499 37.41 15.63 34.29
C GLY A 499 37.21 14.95 32.94
N PHE A 500 36.22 15.38 32.15
CA PHE A 500 35.81 14.74 30.91
C PHE A 500 35.29 15.77 29.89
N ARG A 501 35.28 15.37 28.62
CA ARG A 501 34.69 16.14 27.50
C ARG A 501 33.81 15.25 26.64
N ILE A 502 32.86 15.85 25.93
CA ILE A 502 31.98 15.16 24.99
C ILE A 502 32.52 15.31 23.57
N ASP A 503 32.77 14.20 22.91
CA ASP A 503 33.16 14.12 21.51
C ASP A 503 31.95 13.74 20.68
N TYR A 504 31.23 14.75 20.21
CA TYR A 504 30.09 14.55 19.33
C TYR A 504 30.54 14.04 17.96
N LYS A 505 29.84 13.01 17.48
CA LYS A 505 30.01 12.38 16.18
C LYS A 505 28.86 12.78 15.26
N GLU A 506 28.95 12.33 14.02
CA GLU A 506 27.84 12.45 13.09
C GLU A 506 26.59 11.75 13.65
N PRO A 507 25.40 12.37 13.55
CA PRO A 507 24.16 11.79 14.04
C PRO A 507 23.88 10.41 13.42
N ASP A 508 23.25 9.52 14.18
CA ASP A 508 22.82 8.23 13.65
C ASP A 508 21.44 8.34 13.01
N TYR A 509 21.39 8.13 11.69
CA TYR A 509 20.17 8.21 10.87
C TYR A 509 19.49 6.86 10.63
N ARG A 510 19.94 5.77 11.27
CA ARG A 510 19.38 4.42 11.05
C ARG A 510 17.96 4.25 11.61
N GLY A 511 17.49 5.14 12.48
CA GLY A 511 16.13 5.14 13.04
C GLY A 511 15.13 6.02 12.27
N LYS A 512 13.83 5.89 12.60
CA LYS A 512 12.77 6.80 12.12
C LYS A 512 13.09 8.26 12.40
N GLU A 513 13.73 8.51 13.52
CA GLU A 513 14.26 9.81 13.91
C GLU A 513 15.77 9.70 14.15
N PRO A 514 16.54 10.71 13.72
CA PRO A 514 17.98 10.79 13.98
C PRO A 514 18.28 10.90 15.48
N THR A 515 19.37 10.27 15.91
CA THR A 515 19.85 10.33 17.30
C THR A 515 21.22 10.98 17.40
N ALA A 516 21.48 11.62 18.54
CA ALA A 516 22.80 12.18 18.82
C ALA A 516 23.78 11.02 19.00
N SER A 517 24.94 11.14 18.35
CA SER A 517 26.04 10.21 18.51
C SER A 517 27.18 10.96 19.19
N TYR A 518 27.68 10.44 20.31
CA TYR A 518 28.84 11.02 20.98
C TYR A 518 29.59 9.97 21.79
N GLN A 519 30.82 10.31 22.16
CA GLN A 519 31.64 9.58 23.13
C GLN A 519 32.00 10.52 24.28
N ILE A 520 32.11 9.98 25.48
CA ILE A 520 32.60 10.67 26.66
C ILE A 520 34.09 10.40 26.72
N LEU A 521 34.91 11.42 26.58
CA LEU A 521 36.36 11.29 26.68
C LEU A 521 36.82 11.60 28.09
N ILE A 522 37.34 10.58 28.76
CA ILE A 522 37.92 10.66 30.10
C ILE A 522 39.41 10.35 29.94
N ASN A 523 40.28 11.30 30.29
CA ASN A 523 41.73 11.19 30.02
C ASN A 523 42.05 10.82 28.56
N GLU A 524 41.32 11.41 27.60
CA GLU A 524 41.42 11.13 26.16
C GLU A 524 41.05 9.69 25.74
N VAL A 525 40.48 8.89 26.64
CA VAL A 525 39.95 7.55 26.34
C VAL A 525 38.45 7.63 26.04
N PRO A 526 37.98 7.13 24.88
CA PRO A 526 36.57 7.16 24.51
C PRO A 526 35.75 6.14 25.27
N VAL A 527 34.71 6.63 25.93
CA VAL A 527 33.71 5.84 26.64
C VAL A 527 32.34 6.07 25.99
N PRO A 528 31.62 5.02 25.56
CA PRO A 528 30.31 5.20 24.97
C PRO A 528 29.27 5.63 26.03
N PRO A 529 28.27 6.47 25.66
CA PRO A 529 27.20 6.83 26.58
C PRO A 529 26.32 5.65 26.97
N ARG A 530 26.27 4.62 26.10
CA ARG A 530 25.49 3.40 26.29
C ARG A 530 26.31 2.19 25.84
N VAL A 531 26.23 1.09 26.59
CA VAL A 531 26.75 -0.23 26.17
C VAL A 531 25.62 -1.03 25.53
N SER A 532 25.94 -1.84 24.53
CA SER A 532 24.99 -2.80 23.95
C SER A 532 24.92 -4.05 24.83
N GLY A 533 23.72 -4.39 25.33
CA GLY A 533 23.49 -5.51 26.25
C GLY A 533 23.61 -5.16 27.74
N ASP A 534 23.29 -6.11 28.62
CA ASP A 534 23.31 -5.97 30.10
C ASP A 534 24.71 -6.17 30.71
N THR A 535 25.78 -5.90 29.95
CA THR A 535 27.14 -6.04 30.46
C THR A 535 27.52 -4.88 31.37
N THR A 536 27.43 -5.09 32.68
CA THR A 536 27.89 -4.14 33.73
C THR A 536 29.41 -3.96 33.77
N GLY A 537 30.17 -4.85 33.14
CA GLY A 537 31.64 -4.83 33.14
C GLY A 537 32.32 -3.88 32.14
N ALA A 538 31.58 -3.29 31.19
CA ALA A 538 32.16 -2.38 30.20
C ALA A 538 32.07 -0.90 30.66
N PRO A 539 33.11 -0.08 30.44
CA PRO A 539 33.06 1.36 30.73
C PRO A 539 31.93 2.07 29.97
N SER A 540 31.14 2.88 30.67
CA SER A 540 30.02 3.66 30.12
C SER A 540 29.65 4.85 31.00
N PHE A 541 28.71 5.69 30.54
CA PHE A 541 28.12 6.77 31.34
C PHE A 541 27.72 6.34 32.75
N ARG A 542 27.21 5.09 32.89
CA ARG A 542 26.71 4.53 34.15
C ARG A 542 27.78 4.41 35.23
N ASN A 543 28.93 3.82 34.89
CA ASN A 543 29.95 3.35 35.83
C ASN A 543 31.26 4.16 35.78
N THR A 544 31.42 5.09 34.83
CA THR A 544 32.62 5.93 34.72
C THR A 544 32.44 7.36 35.22
N LEU A 545 31.20 7.87 35.33
CA LEU A 545 30.92 9.21 35.84
C LEU A 545 30.34 9.15 37.25
N SER A 546 30.80 10.04 38.13
CA SER A 546 30.21 10.24 39.46
C SER A 546 28.85 10.95 39.38
N ALA A 547 28.04 10.90 40.44
CA ALA A 547 26.77 11.63 40.50
C ALA A 547 26.96 13.15 40.29
N GLY A 548 28.07 13.72 40.80
CA GLY A 548 28.44 15.11 40.59
C GLY A 548 28.77 15.41 39.13
N ASP A 549 29.49 14.52 38.44
CA ASP A 549 29.83 14.67 37.02
C ASP A 549 28.60 14.56 36.11
N LYS A 550 27.68 13.65 36.43
CA LYS A 550 26.39 13.52 35.73
C LYS A 550 25.57 14.81 35.85
N SER A 551 25.52 15.38 37.06
CA SER A 551 24.83 16.66 37.33
C SER A 551 25.49 17.83 36.59
N VAL A 552 26.83 17.87 36.55
CA VAL A 552 27.61 18.88 35.81
C VAL A 552 27.35 18.80 34.31
N LEU A 553 27.26 17.60 33.74
CA LEU A 553 26.89 17.44 32.33
C LEU A 553 25.48 17.98 32.05
N ALA A 554 24.52 17.64 32.91
CA ALA A 554 23.15 18.11 32.75
C ALA A 554 23.05 19.64 32.82
N LEU A 555 23.76 20.27 33.77
CA LEU A 555 23.85 21.72 33.87
C LEU A 555 24.53 22.32 32.65
N ALA A 556 25.64 21.76 32.18
CA ALA A 556 26.35 22.24 30.99
C ALA A 556 25.47 22.19 29.73
N LEU A 557 24.69 21.11 29.56
CA LEU A 557 23.70 20.97 28.48
C LEU A 557 22.62 22.06 28.56
N PHE A 558 22.04 22.28 29.74
CA PHE A 558 21.01 23.31 29.94
C PHE A 558 21.55 24.72 29.67
N LEU A 559 22.75 25.03 30.17
CA LEU A 559 23.40 26.33 29.95
C LEU A 559 23.73 26.54 28.47
N ALA A 560 24.22 25.50 27.79
CA ALA A 560 24.49 25.55 26.35
C ALA A 560 23.20 25.76 25.54
N GLN A 561 22.11 25.10 25.92
CA GLN A 561 20.78 25.29 25.33
C GLN A 561 20.31 26.74 25.51
N CYS A 562 20.37 27.28 26.74
CA CYS A 562 20.02 28.68 26.99
C CYS A 562 20.88 29.63 26.17
N ASN A 563 22.18 29.35 26.04
CA ASN A 563 23.09 30.19 25.28
C ASN A 563 22.77 30.22 23.77
N ALA A 564 22.30 29.09 23.24
CA ALA A 564 21.93 28.93 21.83
C ALA A 564 20.51 29.40 21.49
N ASP A 565 19.64 29.61 22.49
CA ASP A 565 18.27 30.09 22.28
C ASP A 565 18.26 31.57 21.84
N PRO A 566 17.83 31.89 20.59
CA PRO A 566 17.77 33.26 20.10
C PRO A 566 16.75 34.12 20.87
N ASP A 567 15.76 33.50 21.49
CA ASP A 567 14.66 34.18 22.19
C ASP A 567 14.81 34.09 23.72
N LEU A 568 16.04 33.88 24.20
CA LEU A 568 16.33 33.84 25.64
C LEU A 568 15.80 35.08 26.37
N SER A 569 15.87 36.26 25.73
CA SER A 569 15.38 37.54 26.25
C SER A 569 13.87 37.57 26.54
N GLU A 570 13.10 36.68 25.91
CA GLU A 570 11.67 36.50 26.14
C GLU A 570 11.32 35.30 27.03
N THR A 571 12.34 34.58 27.52
CA THR A 571 12.20 33.34 28.28
C THR A 571 12.44 33.55 29.78
N ILE A 572 11.54 33.03 30.62
CA ILE A 572 11.73 32.92 32.07
C ILE A 572 12.56 31.66 32.35
N ILE A 573 13.68 31.79 33.06
CA ILE A 573 14.53 30.66 33.44
C ILE A 573 14.30 30.32 34.90
N VAL A 574 13.99 29.05 35.18
CA VAL A 574 13.79 28.55 36.55
C VAL A 574 14.88 27.52 36.85
N PHE A 575 15.61 27.72 37.94
CA PHE A 575 16.55 26.75 38.48
C PHE A 575 15.97 26.19 39.79
N ASP A 576 15.60 24.91 39.81
CA ASP A 576 15.15 24.21 41.02
C ASP A 576 16.31 23.37 41.59
N ASP A 577 16.90 23.85 42.68
CA ASP A 577 18.10 23.28 43.31
C ASP A 577 19.18 22.90 42.27
N PRO A 578 19.83 23.88 41.61
CA PRO A 578 20.70 23.67 40.44
C PRO A 578 21.97 22.84 40.71
N PHE A 579 22.19 22.44 41.97
CA PHE A 579 23.20 21.47 42.33
C PHE A 579 22.74 20.65 43.54
N THR A 580 23.10 19.37 43.53
CA THR A 580 23.05 18.48 44.69
C THR A 580 24.48 18.05 44.95
N SER A 581 25.08 18.44 46.09
CA SER A 581 26.44 18.07 46.51
C SER A 581 27.55 18.38 45.49
N LEU A 582 27.82 19.67 45.25
CA LEU A 582 28.99 20.11 44.46
C LEU A 582 30.03 20.78 45.35
N ASP A 583 31.30 20.72 44.94
CA ASP A 583 32.38 21.45 45.61
C ASP A 583 32.19 22.98 45.54
N ASN A 584 32.92 23.70 46.39
CA ASN A 584 32.84 25.16 46.48
C ASN A 584 33.16 25.87 45.14
N PHE A 585 34.02 25.29 44.30
CA PHE A 585 34.41 25.88 43.02
C PHE A 585 33.24 25.82 42.02
N ARG A 586 32.60 24.66 41.89
CA ARG A 586 31.42 24.44 41.06
C ARG A 586 30.26 25.32 41.52
N ARG A 587 30.06 25.49 42.84
CA ARG A 587 29.08 26.42 43.39
C ARG A 587 29.32 27.88 42.96
N GLN A 588 30.56 28.35 43.02
CA GLN A 588 30.95 29.69 42.55
C GLN A 588 30.68 29.87 41.06
N PHE A 589 31.01 28.86 40.26
CA PHE A 589 30.81 28.91 38.82
C PHE A 589 29.33 28.95 38.44
N THR A 590 28.49 28.09 39.02
CA THR A 590 27.06 28.08 38.79
C THR A 590 26.44 29.44 39.11
N ALA A 591 26.85 30.08 40.20
CA ALA A 591 26.40 31.43 40.53
C ALA A 591 26.79 32.48 39.48
N ILE A 592 28.00 32.38 38.89
CA ILE A 592 28.45 33.26 37.80
C ILE A 592 27.60 33.05 36.54
N GLU A 593 27.29 31.82 36.17
CA GLU A 593 26.47 31.56 34.97
C GLU A 593 25.00 31.94 35.17
N ILE A 594 24.43 31.73 36.36
CA ILE A 594 23.08 32.20 36.69
C ILE A 594 23.00 33.73 36.57
N ARG A 595 24.03 34.46 37.05
CA ARG A 595 24.12 35.91 36.85
C ARG A 595 24.10 36.28 35.37
N ARG A 596 24.92 35.62 34.53
CA ARG A 596 24.97 35.90 33.08
C ARG A 596 23.65 35.60 32.37
N ILE A 597 22.97 34.54 32.80
CA ILE A 597 21.62 34.23 32.29
C ILE A 597 20.63 35.29 32.73
N CYS A 598 20.69 35.76 33.98
CA CYS A 598 19.86 36.86 34.48
C CYS A 598 19.97 38.12 33.62
N ASP A 599 21.18 38.46 33.16
CA ASP A 599 21.41 39.63 32.30
C ASP A 599 20.75 39.49 30.92
N ARG A 600 20.57 38.26 30.42
CA ARG A 600 20.10 37.97 29.05
C ARG A 600 18.67 37.44 28.97
N SER A 601 18.13 36.85 30.03
CA SER A 601 16.81 36.21 30.05
C SER A 601 15.69 37.23 30.25
N LYS A 602 14.42 36.85 30.11
CA LYS A 602 13.30 37.72 30.54
C LYS A 602 13.30 37.90 32.05
N GLN A 603 13.44 36.80 32.78
CA GLN A 603 13.46 36.73 34.24
C GLN A 603 14.18 35.45 34.66
N THR A 604 14.88 35.47 35.78
CA THR A 604 15.52 34.28 36.37
C THR A 604 14.96 34.04 37.76
N ILE A 605 14.43 32.84 38.00
CA ILE A 605 13.90 32.39 39.29
C ILE A 605 14.81 31.26 39.78
N VAL A 606 15.32 31.37 40.99
CA VAL A 606 16.16 30.32 41.61
C VAL A 606 15.48 29.85 42.88
N LEU A 607 15.17 28.57 42.94
CA LEU A 607 14.59 27.91 44.10
C LEU A 607 15.70 27.08 44.76
N SER A 608 15.98 27.32 46.04
CA SER A 608 16.95 26.48 46.75
C SER A 608 16.70 26.38 48.25
N HIS A 609 17.18 25.28 48.84
CA HIS A 609 17.27 25.10 50.28
C HIS A 609 18.63 25.57 50.85
N ASP A 610 19.66 25.80 50.03
CA ASP A 610 20.99 26.22 50.50
C ASP A 610 21.05 27.75 50.70
N LYS A 611 20.95 28.19 51.96
CA LYS A 611 21.07 29.60 52.35
C LYS A 611 22.38 30.24 51.90
N GLY A 612 23.50 29.51 51.96
CA GLY A 612 24.82 29.99 51.57
C GLY A 612 24.93 30.23 50.06
N PHE A 613 24.28 29.40 49.26
CA PHE A 613 24.21 29.60 47.81
C PHE A 613 23.30 30.77 47.42
N LEU A 614 22.14 30.90 48.06
CA LEU A 614 21.27 32.05 47.83
C LEU A 614 21.98 33.36 48.22
N ARG A 615 22.75 33.34 49.33
CA ARG A 615 23.63 34.46 49.72
C ARG A 615 24.70 34.76 48.68
N LEU A 616 25.32 33.72 48.10
CA LEU A 616 26.30 33.89 47.04
C LEU A 616 25.71 34.56 45.79
N LEU A 617 24.47 34.22 45.42
CA LEU A 617 23.76 34.87 44.31
C LEU A 617 23.39 36.31 44.66
N TRP A 618 22.89 36.53 45.88
CA TRP A 618 22.56 37.85 46.41
C TRP A 618 23.75 38.82 46.30
N ASP A 619 24.94 38.38 46.69
CA ASP A 619 26.14 39.23 46.67
C ASP A 619 26.69 39.48 45.25
N LYS A 620 26.35 38.64 44.27
CA LYS A 620 26.87 38.74 42.89
C LYS A 620 25.96 39.51 41.94
N ILE A 621 24.68 39.64 42.25
CA ILE A 621 23.66 40.25 41.38
C ILE A 621 23.32 41.64 41.91
N ASP A 622 23.03 42.59 41.00
CA ASP A 622 22.63 43.95 41.38
C ASP A 622 21.38 43.93 42.27
N GLN A 623 21.47 44.60 43.43
CA GLN A 623 20.42 44.75 44.43
C GLN A 623 19.15 45.44 43.90
N LYS A 624 19.27 46.18 42.79
CA LYS A 624 18.11 46.76 42.08
C LYS A 624 17.31 45.72 41.29
N LEU A 625 17.94 44.60 40.92
CA LEU A 625 17.37 43.58 40.04
C LEU A 625 16.91 42.32 40.79
N ILE A 626 17.38 42.11 42.02
CA ILE A 626 17.12 40.91 42.81
C ILE A 626 16.12 41.12 43.94
N ARG A 627 15.25 40.14 44.15
CA ARG A 627 14.38 40.02 45.33
C ARG A 627 14.42 38.60 45.86
N SER A 628 14.17 38.45 47.16
CA SER A 628 14.19 37.17 47.85
C SER A 628 12.92 36.95 48.64
N PHE A 629 12.41 35.72 48.55
CA PHE A 629 11.21 35.27 49.23
C PHE A 629 11.47 33.93 49.89
N ALA A 630 10.68 33.60 50.90
CA ALA A 630 10.67 32.29 51.54
C ALA A 630 9.28 31.67 51.41
N LEU A 631 9.25 30.35 51.21
CA LEU A 631 8.07 29.55 51.47
C LEU A 631 8.04 29.30 52.97
N GLN A 632 6.98 29.71 53.65
CA GLN A 632 6.86 29.63 55.11
C GLN A 632 5.53 29.00 55.50
N THR A 633 5.42 28.44 56.72
CA THR A 633 4.12 28.04 57.28
C THR A 633 3.88 28.80 58.57
N GLY A 634 3.21 29.93 58.44
CA GLY A 634 2.78 30.75 59.57
C GLY A 634 1.38 30.40 60.08
N ALA A 635 0.56 29.70 59.28
CA ALA A 635 -0.77 29.25 59.67
C ALA A 635 -0.98 27.78 59.28
N PRO A 636 -1.76 27.01 60.06
CA PRO A 636 -2.07 25.62 59.71
C PRO A 636 -2.67 25.50 58.31
N GLY A 637 -2.12 24.60 57.49
CA GLY A 637 -2.62 24.33 56.14
C GLY A 637 -2.35 25.40 55.08
N VAL A 638 -1.70 26.51 55.43
CA VAL A 638 -1.39 27.62 54.51
C VAL A 638 0.12 27.79 54.39
N THR A 639 0.63 27.63 53.17
CA THR A 639 1.99 28.07 52.83
C THR A 639 1.96 29.54 52.45
N THR A 640 2.74 30.37 53.14
CA THR A 640 2.85 31.79 52.82
C THR A 640 4.13 32.04 52.02
N ILE A 641 4.01 32.79 50.94
CA ILE A 641 5.14 33.37 50.21
C ILE A 641 5.35 34.76 50.82
N ALA A 642 6.51 34.97 51.43
CA ALA A 642 6.83 36.21 52.13
C ALA A 642 8.25 36.71 51.81
N PRO A 643 8.54 38.01 51.89
CA PRO A 643 9.89 38.55 51.77
C PRO A 643 10.88 37.83 52.71
N TYR A 644 12.12 37.61 52.24
CA TYR A 644 13.12 36.88 53.00
C TYR A 644 14.46 37.60 53.04
N ASP A 645 14.99 37.83 54.25
CA ASP A 645 16.30 38.45 54.46
C ASP A 645 17.42 37.40 54.42
N ILE A 646 17.95 37.15 53.22
CA ILE A 646 19.11 36.27 52.99
C ILE A 646 20.38 36.75 53.72
N PRO A 647 20.75 38.05 53.68
CA PRO A 647 21.83 38.58 54.50
C PRO A 647 21.71 38.25 55.98
N GLY A 648 20.55 38.51 56.60
CA GLY A 648 20.31 38.21 58.00
C GLY A 648 20.45 36.72 58.29
N SER A 649 19.78 35.87 57.51
CA SER A 649 19.70 34.43 57.76
C SER A 649 21.02 33.66 57.63
N THR A 650 22.06 34.29 57.09
CA THR A 650 23.41 33.72 56.94
C THR A 650 24.43 34.26 57.93
N GLN A 651 24.04 35.14 58.86
CA GLN A 651 24.93 35.63 59.92
C GLN A 651 25.12 34.58 61.03
N PRO A 652 26.33 34.46 61.62
CA PRO A 652 26.60 33.53 62.73
C PRO A 652 25.71 33.74 63.97
N ARG A 653 25.14 34.94 64.13
CA ARG A 653 24.23 35.31 65.23
C ARG A 653 22.77 34.94 64.98
N TYR A 654 22.37 34.58 63.75
CA TYR A 654 20.98 34.25 63.41
C TYR A 654 20.55 32.85 63.87
N VAL A 655 21.42 32.18 64.63
CA VAL A 655 21.10 31.10 65.58
C VAL A 655 20.35 31.73 66.77
N THR A 656 19.24 32.40 66.49
CA THR A 656 18.46 33.23 67.41
C THR A 656 17.26 32.47 67.91
N GLU A 657 17.17 32.30 69.23
CA GLU A 657 15.98 31.97 70.06
C GLU A 657 15.12 30.77 69.67
N ARG A 658 14.71 30.65 68.41
CA ARG A 658 14.08 29.46 67.83
C ARG A 658 14.95 28.21 67.99
N MET A 659 16.26 28.30 67.76
CA MET A 659 17.17 27.16 67.98
C MET A 659 17.20 26.74 69.45
N LYS A 660 17.03 27.68 70.40
CA LYS A 660 16.92 27.35 71.83
C LYS A 660 15.62 26.61 72.16
N ILE A 661 14.54 26.92 71.43
CA ILE A 661 13.28 26.15 71.51
C ILE A 661 13.48 24.74 70.92
N GLU A 662 14.20 24.61 69.81
CA GLU A 662 14.50 23.32 69.17
C GLU A 662 15.41 22.45 70.05
N GLU A 663 16.53 22.98 70.54
CA GLU A 663 17.45 22.34 71.51
C GLU A 663 16.66 21.82 72.74
N PHE A 664 15.76 22.62 73.30
CA PHE A 664 14.92 22.22 74.44
C PHE A 664 13.98 21.04 74.12
N ILE A 665 13.38 21.00 72.93
CA ILE A 665 12.55 19.87 72.49
C ILE A 665 13.40 18.62 72.30
N GLU A 666 14.62 18.77 71.79
CA GLU A 666 15.60 17.68 71.59
C GLU A 666 16.18 17.13 72.91
N GLY A 667 15.91 17.81 74.03
CA GLY A 667 16.26 17.37 75.37
C GLY A 667 17.48 18.06 75.97
N GLU A 668 18.01 19.11 75.33
CA GLU A 668 19.08 19.91 75.87
C GLU A 668 18.61 20.71 77.11
N PRO A 669 19.46 20.87 78.14
CA PRO A 669 19.08 21.53 79.38
C PRO A 669 18.98 23.05 79.21
N HIS A 670 17.79 23.61 79.46
CA HIS A 670 17.54 25.05 79.48
C HIS A 670 16.66 25.44 80.68
N GLU A 671 16.79 26.70 81.13
CA GLU A 671 15.90 27.26 82.14
C GLU A 671 14.48 27.44 81.56
N LEU A 672 13.45 26.94 82.26
CA LEU A 672 12.08 26.88 81.72
C LEU A 672 11.46 28.27 81.51
N SER A 673 11.69 29.20 82.45
CA SER A 673 11.35 30.63 82.35
C SER A 673 11.97 31.27 81.10
N TYR A 674 13.27 31.02 80.89
CA TYR A 674 13.99 31.50 79.72
C TYR A 674 13.33 31.04 78.42
N ILE A 675 13.10 29.73 78.23
CA ILE A 675 12.45 29.20 77.02
C ILE A 675 11.03 29.72 76.86
N ARG A 676 10.26 29.81 77.95
CA ARG A 676 8.89 30.36 77.96
C ARG A 676 8.85 31.81 77.47
N SER A 677 9.81 32.65 77.88
CA SER A 677 9.93 34.03 77.39
C SER A 677 10.21 34.11 75.88
N ARG A 678 10.95 33.13 75.33
CA ARG A 678 11.35 33.11 73.91
C ARG A 678 10.19 32.82 72.96
N LEU A 679 9.18 32.05 73.40
CA LEU A 679 8.00 31.71 72.61
C LEU A 679 7.38 32.95 71.94
N ARG A 680 7.24 34.03 72.72
CA ARG A 680 6.72 35.32 72.24
C ARG A 680 7.67 35.97 71.25
N THR A 681 8.95 36.09 71.61
CA THR A 681 9.95 36.79 70.79
C THR A 681 10.15 36.14 69.42
N VAL A 682 10.07 34.81 69.34
CA VAL A 682 10.19 34.05 68.08
C VAL A 682 8.96 34.29 67.20
N CYS A 683 7.76 34.32 67.77
CA CYS A 683 6.55 34.67 67.01
C CYS A 683 6.64 36.12 66.51
N GLU A 684 6.96 37.07 67.38
CA GLU A 684 7.09 38.48 67.02
C GLU A 684 8.08 38.68 65.87
N ASP A 685 9.28 38.10 65.96
CA ASP A 685 10.30 38.20 64.92
C ASP A 685 9.83 37.61 63.58
N PHE A 686 9.18 36.44 63.61
CA PHE A 686 8.64 35.77 62.44
C PHE A 686 7.61 36.64 61.69
N TYR A 687 6.54 37.05 62.38
CA TYR A 687 5.43 37.73 61.72
C TYR A 687 5.81 39.13 61.24
N ARG A 688 6.63 39.89 62.02
CA ARG A 688 7.14 41.21 61.61
C ARG A 688 7.91 41.14 60.30
N LYS A 689 8.76 40.12 60.14
CA LYS A 689 9.56 39.93 58.91
C LYS A 689 8.71 39.43 57.75
N ALA A 690 7.72 38.58 58.02
CA ALA A 690 6.89 37.96 56.99
C ALA A 690 5.88 38.92 56.35
N ASP A 691 5.32 39.88 57.11
CA ASP A 691 4.47 40.94 56.57
C ASP A 691 4.71 42.29 57.26
N SER A 692 5.81 42.97 56.89
CA SER A 692 6.16 44.29 57.40
C SER A 692 5.19 45.41 57.00
N GLY A 693 4.26 45.15 56.07
CA GLY A 693 3.21 46.08 55.70
C GLY A 693 2.06 46.07 56.71
N LEU A 694 1.67 44.89 57.19
CA LEU A 694 0.64 44.72 58.21
C LEU A 694 1.19 44.91 59.64
N PHE A 695 2.41 44.46 59.91
CA PHE A 695 3.02 44.49 61.23
C PHE A 695 4.17 45.51 61.28
N GLY A 696 4.10 46.45 62.22
CA GLY A 696 5.20 47.40 62.45
C GLY A 696 6.47 46.71 62.95
N GLU A 697 7.63 47.32 62.70
CA GLU A 697 8.97 46.77 63.03
C GLU A 697 9.16 46.43 64.52
N ALA A 698 8.41 47.08 65.41
CA ALA A 698 8.42 46.83 66.86
C ALA A 698 7.09 46.26 67.40
N ALA A 699 6.25 45.67 66.54
CA ALA A 699 4.91 45.21 66.91
C ALA A 699 4.95 44.05 67.92
N THR A 700 4.44 44.24 69.14
CA THR A 700 4.34 43.15 70.13
C THR A 700 3.38 42.06 69.67
N LEU A 701 3.44 40.87 70.27
CA LEU A 701 2.55 39.75 69.93
C LEU A 701 1.08 40.14 70.05
N ASP A 702 0.73 41.00 71.01
CA ASP A 702 -0.61 41.55 71.16
C ASP A 702 -1.04 42.44 69.99
N GLN A 703 -0.13 43.27 69.49
CA GLN A 703 -0.39 44.13 68.34
C GLN A 703 -0.54 43.28 67.06
N ILE A 704 0.26 42.22 66.91
CA ILE A 704 0.14 41.24 65.82
C ILE A 704 -1.22 40.54 65.87
N ILE A 705 -1.65 40.05 67.04
CA ILE A 705 -2.97 39.41 67.22
C ILE A 705 -4.10 40.39 66.88
N ARG A 706 -4.02 41.64 67.33
CA ARG A 706 -5.04 42.67 67.02
C ARG A 706 -5.10 42.97 65.52
N ALA A 707 -3.95 43.14 64.86
CA ALA A 707 -3.88 43.38 63.43
C ALA A 707 -4.47 42.21 62.62
N LEU A 708 -4.14 40.97 63.00
CA LEU A 708 -4.72 39.76 62.37
C LEU A 708 -6.21 39.61 62.64
N ASN A 709 -6.69 39.99 63.83
CA ASN A 709 -8.11 39.95 64.15
C ASN A 709 -8.91 40.88 63.21
N THR A 710 -8.37 42.04 62.85
CA THR A 710 -8.99 43.00 61.92
C THR A 710 -8.69 42.75 60.44
N ALA A 711 -7.70 41.91 60.12
CA ALA A 711 -7.34 41.59 58.74
C ALA A 711 -8.44 40.79 58.03
N ASN A 712 -8.48 40.86 56.70
CA ASN A 712 -9.40 40.08 55.87
C ASN A 712 -9.30 38.58 56.18
N GLU A 713 -10.42 37.86 56.07
CA GLU A 713 -10.46 36.40 56.33
C GLU A 713 -9.51 35.60 55.42
N ASP A 714 -9.24 36.10 54.21
CA ASP A 714 -8.30 35.48 53.28
C ASP A 714 -6.81 35.81 53.56
N HIS A 715 -6.50 36.52 54.65
CA HIS A 715 -5.11 36.85 54.98
C HIS A 715 -4.28 35.58 55.28
N PRO A 716 -3.03 35.45 54.75
CA PRO A 716 -2.25 34.21 54.86
C PRO A 716 -2.04 33.69 56.29
N PHE A 717 -1.93 34.61 57.27
CA PHE A 717 -1.71 34.28 58.67
C PHE A 717 -2.98 34.26 59.54
N LYS A 718 -4.18 34.42 58.97
CA LYS A 718 -5.44 34.48 59.74
C LYS A 718 -5.66 33.23 60.60
N GLY A 719 -5.36 32.05 60.05
CA GLY A 719 -5.49 30.77 60.75
C GLY A 719 -4.55 30.56 61.93
N ALA A 720 -3.56 31.44 62.13
CA ALA A 720 -2.66 31.39 63.28
C ALA A 720 -3.27 32.01 64.56
N LEU A 721 -4.38 32.74 64.43
CA LEU A 721 -4.88 33.65 65.47
C LEU A 721 -5.10 32.99 66.83
N GLU A 722 -5.77 31.83 66.88
CA GLU A 722 -6.01 31.12 68.15
C GLU A 722 -4.71 30.61 68.76
N GLY A 723 -3.83 29.98 67.97
CA GLY A 723 -2.53 29.53 68.47
C GLY A 723 -1.67 30.68 69.00
N LEU A 724 -1.70 31.85 68.34
CA LEU A 724 -1.02 33.04 68.84
C LEU A 724 -1.66 33.57 70.14
N ARG A 725 -2.99 33.51 70.28
CA ARG A 725 -3.68 33.85 71.54
C ARG A 725 -3.26 32.93 72.68
N ASP A 726 -3.18 31.63 72.42
CA ASP A 726 -2.74 30.63 73.40
C ASP A 726 -1.29 30.88 73.83
N ILE A 727 -0.38 31.10 72.86
CA ILE A 727 1.02 31.44 73.14
C ILE A 727 1.12 32.75 73.94
N ASN A 728 0.35 33.76 73.56
CA ASN A 728 0.34 35.06 74.22
C ASN A 728 -0.20 34.98 75.66
N ALA A 729 -1.23 34.17 75.91
CA ALA A 729 -1.76 33.92 77.25
C ALA A 729 -0.74 33.16 78.11
N TYR A 730 -0.13 32.10 77.57
CA TYR A 730 0.83 31.28 78.29
C TYR A 730 2.15 32.01 78.61
N SER A 731 2.65 32.86 77.71
CA SER A 731 3.94 33.54 77.86
C SER A 731 3.91 34.87 78.62
N ARG A 732 2.76 35.29 79.17
CA ARG A 732 2.57 36.61 79.82
C ARG A 732 2.97 36.70 81.30
N VAL A 733 3.25 35.57 81.95
CA VAL A 733 3.28 35.44 83.42
C VAL A 733 4.40 36.25 84.10
N GLU A 734 5.46 36.64 83.39
CA GLU A 734 6.60 37.37 83.97
C GLU A 734 6.43 38.91 84.04
N ASN A 735 5.29 39.49 83.63
CA ASN A 735 5.08 40.95 83.56
C ASN A 735 4.19 41.54 84.69
N HIS A 736 3.85 40.76 85.72
CA HIS A 736 3.05 41.20 86.87
C HIS A 736 3.88 41.16 88.17
N ALA A 737 3.56 42.04 89.13
CA ALA A 737 4.12 41.96 90.48
C ALA A 737 3.73 40.63 91.15
N GLU A 738 4.59 40.10 92.02
CA GLU A 738 4.43 38.79 92.66
C GLU A 738 3.04 38.60 93.29
N ILE A 739 2.26 37.64 92.77
CA ILE A 739 0.93 37.30 93.27
C ILE A 739 1.05 36.04 94.12
N ASN A 740 0.75 36.14 95.42
CA ASN A 740 0.72 34.97 96.30
C ASN A 740 -0.34 33.97 95.83
N GLY A 741 0.09 32.74 95.54
CA GLY A 741 -0.77 31.66 95.06
C GLY A 741 -1.06 31.67 93.55
N ASP A 742 -0.19 32.28 92.74
CA ASP A 742 -0.31 32.24 91.27
C ASP A 742 -0.27 30.78 90.75
N PRO A 743 -1.36 30.26 90.16
CA PRO A 743 -1.38 28.91 89.59
C PRO A 743 -0.43 28.72 88.41
N TYR A 744 0.21 29.79 87.91
CA TYR A 744 1.15 29.76 86.79
C TYR A 744 2.63 29.92 87.17
N GLY A 745 2.95 29.95 88.47
CA GLY A 745 4.32 30.14 88.98
C GLY A 745 5.27 28.97 88.68
N ASP A 746 4.76 27.74 88.61
CA ASP A 746 5.53 26.55 88.24
C ASP A 746 5.31 26.20 86.76
N THR A 747 6.35 26.31 85.94
CA THR A 747 6.30 25.96 84.51
C THR A 747 6.50 24.45 84.35
N ASN A 748 5.49 23.72 83.86
CA ASN A 748 5.60 22.29 83.58
C ASN A 748 6.42 22.04 82.29
N PRO A 749 7.50 21.21 82.32
CA PRO A 749 8.32 20.92 81.14
C PRO A 749 7.55 20.32 79.95
N ASP A 750 6.59 19.43 80.17
CA ASP A 750 5.83 18.77 79.10
C ASP A 750 4.83 19.73 78.45
N GLU A 751 4.21 20.60 79.26
CA GLU A 751 3.35 21.68 78.76
C GLU A 751 4.16 22.68 77.92
N LEU A 752 5.34 23.08 78.43
CA LEU A 752 6.24 23.98 77.71
C LEU A 752 6.68 23.36 76.39
N ARG A 753 6.99 22.06 76.32
CA ARG A 753 7.29 21.34 75.07
C ARG A 753 6.11 21.37 74.09
N GLY A 754 4.87 21.30 74.57
CA GLY A 754 3.67 21.48 73.77
C GLY A 754 3.61 22.87 73.11
N PHE A 755 3.82 23.93 73.88
CA PHE A 755 3.86 25.30 73.36
C PHE A 755 5.08 25.57 72.47
N CYS A 756 6.24 24.99 72.78
CA CYS A 756 7.42 25.03 71.92
C CYS A 756 7.11 24.41 70.55
N SER A 757 6.47 23.24 70.53
CA SER A 757 6.03 22.57 69.30
C SER A 757 5.03 23.42 68.51
N LEU A 758 4.10 24.09 69.19
CA LEU A 758 3.15 25.02 68.58
C LEU A 758 3.85 26.23 67.95
N VAL A 759 4.79 26.88 68.66
CA VAL A 759 5.60 27.99 68.12
C VAL A 759 6.40 27.55 66.90
N LEU A 760 7.08 26.40 66.97
CA LEU A 760 7.85 25.89 65.83
C LEU A 760 6.94 25.57 64.64
N GLY A 761 5.71 25.10 64.88
CA GLY A 761 4.69 24.87 63.85
C GLY A 761 4.19 26.16 63.19
N LEU A 762 4.02 27.23 63.96
CA LEU A 762 3.50 28.53 63.50
C LEU A 762 4.57 29.49 62.97
N THR A 763 5.84 29.10 62.97
CA THR A 763 6.94 29.99 62.54
C THR A 763 7.87 29.33 61.53
N ARG A 764 7.49 28.21 60.89
CA ARG A 764 8.43 27.50 59.99
C ARG A 764 8.84 28.37 58.80
N GLY A 765 10.13 28.35 58.48
CA GLY A 765 10.72 29.04 57.33
C GLY A 765 11.47 30.32 57.71
N MET A 766 11.94 30.36 58.95
CA MET A 766 12.77 31.42 59.52
C MET A 766 14.25 31.30 59.11
#